data_AF-A0A972S1X1-F1
#
_entry.id   AF-A0A972S1X1-F1
#
_cell.length_a   1.000
_cell.length_b   1.000
_cell.length_c   1.000
_cell.angle_alpha   90.00
_cell.angle_beta   90.00
_cell.angle_gamma   90.00
#
_symmetry.space_group_name_H-M   'P 1'
#
loop_
_entity.id
_entity.type
_entity.pdbx_description
1 polymer ?
#
loop_
_entity_poly.entity_id
_entity_poly.type
_entity_poly.pdbx_seq_one_letter_code
_entity_poly.pdbx_strand_id
1 'polypeptide(L)'
;MATTREKVAGLYIAFFNRAPDKAGLDYWESRAEELGDDRAIKELSSGFASQPKFHNLYDGLSNREFVESIYGNILGGVGDGSGVDYWVSLLDDGVSRSDMVADFVSLALDFDPESSQYSSLSQDEIDLALDRQAYLENKIDVSLYYIDTFGDETNLDSDTDPNSPASLERDPAYNASINVIADVTSDDSSVDEVVDVIDMLKGRDDAIDILSEIDRVDRDSVMEIIDGDEEGEGDNTTRDEPSDGQDSSSSESIDTIEIDRDKLSYHNYSIGELDFDTMPIEALDSTYHWDRDVVTFSFNQTIPDSYDEDGEDIGWEPLNREQQDTVREVTSEVNNLIDIKLVEVNSDGDIRYNLVDMNDGVSGYSFYPSDEPDYGGDVFLSTDFNSDTRNYGLERGEGGWTTIAHELGHALGLKHPSDYGDGTAPPYLPQEFDDVNHTVMSYYPESDIIPVIDVESDGVVMDLDIAYPELYSIYDIATLQSIYGVNREYRSGDDIYRLSYGDYKVETIWDAGGVDTIDLSDTDGYTVLDMRGGSINSVDVHTLDEIIEIHQEDVHSKGVNQSDVDSWIADKITLLYNDNLLYTGVDNFSIAEGVIIENINSGSGNDTIMDNEVDNLISSGAGDDAIFIGNGGFDHIDGGDGIDTLYLNRNRDDIELSRLDEERYIIASDSFGAEIVGVEQIHFYNGEILNL
;
A
#
# COMPACT_ATOMS: atom_id res chain seq x y z
N MET A 1 -12.97 -31.30 -17.16
CA MET A 1 -12.55 -30.24 -18.08
C MET A 1 -13.66 -29.23 -18.12
N ALA A 2 -13.35 -28.01 -17.72
CA ALA A 2 -14.27 -26.89 -17.68
C ALA A 2 -14.86 -26.60 -19.06
N THR A 3 -16.10 -26.15 -19.05
CA THR A 3 -16.83 -25.75 -20.24
C THR A 3 -16.26 -24.47 -20.83
N THR A 4 -16.54 -24.22 -22.10
CA THR A 4 -16.19 -22.96 -22.76
C THR A 4 -16.77 -21.74 -22.02
N ARG A 5 -17.98 -21.90 -21.47
CA ARG A 5 -18.68 -20.87 -20.70
C ARG A 5 -17.93 -20.50 -19.43
N GLU A 6 -17.55 -21.51 -18.63
CA GLU A 6 -16.73 -21.34 -17.41
C GLU A 6 -15.39 -20.69 -17.76
N LYS A 7 -14.75 -21.12 -18.85
CA LYS A 7 -13.48 -20.55 -19.32
C LYS A 7 -13.59 -19.07 -19.72
N VAL A 8 -14.70 -18.67 -20.34
CA VAL A 8 -14.95 -17.24 -20.66
C VAL A 8 -15.18 -16.43 -19.38
N ALA A 9 -15.98 -16.95 -18.44
CA ALA A 9 -16.19 -16.29 -17.14
C ALA A 9 -14.87 -16.14 -16.37
N GLY A 10 -14.04 -17.19 -16.35
CA GLY A 10 -12.71 -17.15 -15.74
C GLY A 10 -11.78 -16.11 -16.38
N LEU A 11 -11.88 -15.85 -17.69
CA LEU A 11 -11.11 -14.77 -18.34
C LEU A 11 -11.60 -13.37 -17.92
N TYR A 12 -12.90 -13.17 -17.69
CA TYR A 12 -13.43 -11.90 -17.16
C TYR A 12 -12.90 -11.64 -15.75
N ILE A 13 -12.94 -12.66 -14.88
CA ILE A 13 -12.41 -12.57 -13.53
C ILE A 13 -10.91 -12.30 -13.58
N ALA A 14 -10.15 -13.10 -14.33
CA ALA A 14 -8.70 -12.98 -14.42
C ALA A 14 -8.22 -11.60 -14.90
N PHE A 15 -8.82 -11.05 -15.96
CA PHE A 15 -8.37 -9.78 -16.54
C PHE A 15 -9.01 -8.54 -15.93
N PHE A 16 -10.18 -8.64 -15.31
CA PHE A 16 -10.96 -7.46 -14.96
C PHE A 16 -11.60 -7.53 -13.57
N ASN A 17 -11.34 -8.59 -12.79
CA ASN A 17 -11.93 -8.85 -11.48
C ASN A 17 -13.43 -8.57 -11.42
N ARG A 18 -14.17 -9.04 -12.44
CA ARG A 18 -15.62 -8.85 -12.53
C ARG A 18 -16.30 -10.04 -13.18
N ALA A 19 -17.58 -10.22 -12.89
CA ALA A 19 -18.47 -11.10 -13.63
C ALA A 19 -18.67 -10.59 -15.07
N PRO A 20 -18.88 -11.48 -16.07
CA PRO A 20 -19.28 -11.07 -17.41
C PRO A 20 -20.63 -10.35 -17.41
N ASP A 21 -20.86 -9.52 -18.43
CA ASP A 21 -22.21 -9.16 -18.85
C ASP A 21 -22.80 -10.20 -19.82
N LYS A 22 -24.14 -10.28 -19.91
CA LYS A 22 -24.83 -11.28 -20.74
C LYS A 22 -24.45 -11.22 -22.22
N ALA A 23 -24.37 -10.03 -22.80
CA ALA A 23 -24.07 -9.82 -24.21
C ALA A 23 -22.62 -10.19 -24.53
N GLY A 24 -21.69 -9.83 -23.64
CA GLY A 24 -20.28 -10.20 -23.70
C GLY A 24 -20.08 -11.70 -23.61
N LEU A 25 -20.72 -12.37 -22.64
CA LEU A 25 -20.65 -13.82 -22.48
C LEU A 25 -21.16 -14.54 -23.75
N ASP A 26 -22.34 -14.16 -24.24
CA ASP A 26 -22.94 -14.75 -25.46
C ASP A 26 -22.06 -14.56 -26.70
N TYR A 27 -21.43 -13.39 -26.83
CA TYR A 27 -20.51 -13.09 -27.92
C TYR A 27 -19.30 -14.03 -27.91
N TRP A 28 -18.64 -14.16 -26.75
CA TRP A 28 -17.42 -14.97 -26.62
C TRP A 28 -17.73 -16.47 -26.69
N GLU A 29 -18.85 -16.94 -26.14
CA GLU A 29 -19.33 -18.33 -26.31
C GLU A 29 -19.57 -18.65 -27.79
N SER A 30 -20.30 -17.79 -28.51
CA SER A 30 -20.54 -17.96 -29.94
C SER A 30 -19.23 -17.98 -30.74
N ARG A 31 -18.28 -17.10 -30.36
CA ARG A 31 -16.97 -17.04 -31.01
C ARG A 31 -16.16 -18.31 -30.78
N ALA A 32 -16.24 -18.89 -29.59
CA ALA A 32 -15.56 -20.13 -29.25
C ALA A 32 -16.15 -21.34 -30.01
N GLU A 33 -17.48 -21.41 -30.16
CA GLU A 33 -18.15 -22.44 -30.96
C GLU A 33 -17.67 -22.44 -32.44
N GLU A 34 -17.38 -21.26 -32.99
CA GLU A 34 -16.84 -21.13 -34.35
C GLU A 34 -15.38 -21.62 -34.49
N LEU A 35 -14.59 -21.53 -33.41
CA LEU A 35 -13.15 -21.79 -33.41
C LEU A 35 -12.80 -23.26 -33.10
N GLY A 36 -13.57 -23.93 -32.24
CA GLY A 36 -13.32 -25.31 -31.77
C GLY A 36 -12.29 -25.42 -30.63
N ASP A 37 -12.48 -26.42 -29.75
CA ASP A 37 -11.94 -26.50 -28.37
C ASP A 37 -10.46 -26.15 -28.17
N ASP A 38 -9.52 -26.79 -28.89
CA ASP A 38 -8.09 -26.74 -28.49
C ASP A 38 -7.38 -25.37 -28.72
N ARG A 39 -7.99 -24.44 -29.47
CA ARG A 39 -7.40 -23.11 -29.77
C ARG A 39 -8.31 -21.95 -29.40
N ALA A 40 -9.52 -22.22 -28.94
CA ALA A 40 -10.51 -21.20 -28.68
C ALA A 40 -10.04 -20.26 -27.56
N ILE A 41 -9.63 -20.79 -26.39
CA ILE A 41 -9.36 -19.94 -25.22
C ILE A 41 -8.22 -18.95 -25.41
N LYS A 42 -7.13 -19.32 -26.11
CA LYS A 42 -6.03 -18.38 -26.40
C LYS A 42 -6.44 -17.26 -27.35
N GLU A 43 -7.26 -17.57 -28.34
CA GLU A 43 -7.80 -16.55 -29.25
C GLU A 43 -8.80 -15.63 -28.52
N LEU A 44 -9.63 -16.18 -27.63
CA LEU A 44 -10.55 -15.39 -26.78
C LEU A 44 -9.75 -14.47 -25.86
N SER A 45 -8.79 -15.02 -25.12
CA SER A 45 -7.89 -14.28 -24.23
C SER A 45 -7.14 -13.16 -24.97
N SER A 46 -6.63 -13.43 -26.17
CA SER A 46 -6.05 -12.37 -27.03
C SER A 46 -7.05 -11.28 -27.40
N GLY A 47 -8.35 -11.60 -27.51
CA GLY A 47 -9.42 -10.65 -27.73
C GLY A 47 -9.69 -9.77 -26.50
N PHE A 48 -9.63 -10.34 -25.29
CA PHE A 48 -9.69 -9.59 -24.03
C PHE A 48 -8.50 -8.64 -23.89
N ALA A 49 -7.30 -9.15 -24.18
CA ALA A 49 -6.07 -8.36 -24.15
C ALA A 49 -5.99 -7.25 -25.22
N SER A 50 -6.92 -7.24 -26.19
CA SER A 50 -7.03 -6.18 -27.19
C SER A 50 -8.00 -5.06 -26.78
N GLN A 51 -8.71 -5.21 -25.66
CA GLN A 51 -9.63 -4.19 -25.18
C GLN A 51 -8.84 -3.04 -24.55
N PRO A 52 -9.25 -1.77 -24.73
CA PRO A 52 -8.58 -0.62 -24.11
C PRO A 52 -8.45 -0.72 -22.58
N LYS A 53 -9.43 -1.31 -21.88
CA LYS A 53 -9.35 -1.52 -20.43
C LYS A 53 -8.18 -2.43 -20.05
N PHE A 54 -7.86 -3.46 -20.84
CA PHE A 54 -6.68 -4.29 -20.59
C PHE A 54 -5.40 -3.45 -20.64
N HIS A 55 -5.27 -2.60 -21.67
CA HIS A 55 -4.14 -1.69 -21.79
C HIS A 55 -4.06 -0.71 -20.61
N ASN A 56 -5.18 -0.13 -20.20
CA ASN A 56 -5.21 0.77 -19.04
C ASN A 56 -4.80 0.09 -17.73
N LEU A 57 -5.15 -1.19 -17.55
CA LEU A 57 -4.85 -1.93 -16.32
C LEU A 57 -3.43 -2.50 -16.30
N TYR A 58 -2.89 -2.89 -17.45
CA TYR A 58 -1.71 -3.75 -17.50
C TYR A 58 -0.57 -3.22 -18.36
N ASP A 59 -0.78 -2.19 -19.18
CA ASP A 59 0.33 -1.53 -19.85
C ASP A 59 1.16 -0.78 -18.80
N GLY A 60 2.48 -0.97 -18.81
CA GLY A 60 3.38 -0.39 -17.81
C GLY A 60 3.83 -1.39 -16.74
N LEU A 61 2.99 -2.37 -16.38
CA LEU A 61 3.36 -3.40 -15.42
C LEU A 61 4.53 -4.26 -15.92
N SER A 62 5.39 -4.70 -15.02
CA SER A 62 6.39 -5.75 -15.19
C SER A 62 5.73 -7.11 -15.40
N ASN A 63 6.49 -8.12 -15.82
CA ASN A 63 5.93 -9.47 -15.97
C ASN A 63 5.49 -10.05 -14.61
N ARG A 64 6.17 -9.67 -13.52
CA ARG A 64 5.83 -10.08 -12.16
C ARG A 64 4.55 -9.41 -11.68
N GLU A 65 4.49 -8.09 -11.75
CA GLU A 65 3.30 -7.33 -11.36
C GLU A 65 2.06 -7.76 -12.16
N PHE A 66 2.23 -8.03 -13.46
CA PHE A 66 1.16 -8.59 -14.27
C PHE A 66 0.71 -9.96 -13.75
N VAL A 67 1.64 -10.87 -13.47
CA VAL A 67 1.31 -12.22 -12.94
C VAL A 67 0.62 -12.10 -11.58
N GLU A 68 1.12 -11.27 -10.68
CA GLU A 68 0.58 -11.04 -9.34
C GLU A 68 -0.80 -10.38 -9.40
N SER A 69 -1.05 -9.46 -10.34
CA SER A 69 -2.38 -8.90 -10.58
C SER A 69 -3.39 -9.96 -11.03
N ILE A 70 -2.96 -10.89 -11.89
CA ILE A 70 -3.82 -12.02 -12.32
C ILE A 70 -4.11 -12.96 -11.14
N TYR A 71 -3.11 -13.22 -10.29
CA TYR A 71 -3.33 -13.98 -9.05
C TYR A 71 -4.28 -13.26 -8.11
N GLY A 72 -4.11 -11.96 -7.87
CA GLY A 72 -4.98 -11.14 -7.02
C GLY A 72 -6.43 -11.18 -7.47
N ASN A 73 -6.67 -11.00 -8.77
CA ASN A 73 -8.01 -11.08 -9.34
C ASN A 73 -8.65 -12.47 -9.16
N ILE A 74 -7.86 -13.53 -9.36
CA ILE A 74 -8.34 -14.90 -9.32
C ILE A 74 -8.46 -15.44 -7.88
N LEU A 75 -7.68 -14.95 -6.92
CA LEU A 75 -7.54 -15.55 -5.58
C LEU A 75 -7.81 -14.61 -4.41
N GLY A 76 -7.95 -13.31 -4.63
CA GLY A 76 -8.05 -12.33 -3.56
C GLY A 76 -6.72 -12.07 -2.81
N GLY A 77 -5.57 -12.47 -3.39
CA GLY A 77 -4.24 -12.26 -2.78
C GLY A 77 -3.07 -12.53 -3.73
N VAL A 78 -1.84 -12.23 -3.28
CA VAL A 78 -0.61 -12.48 -4.05
C VAL A 78 -0.33 -13.98 -4.11
N GLY A 79 -0.16 -14.54 -5.31
CA GLY A 79 0.12 -15.96 -5.50
C GLY A 79 1.34 -16.45 -4.71
N ASP A 80 1.50 -17.76 -4.53
CA ASP A 80 2.73 -18.26 -3.87
C ASP A 80 3.96 -17.95 -4.73
N GLY A 81 5.08 -17.65 -4.08
CA GLY A 81 6.30 -17.23 -4.79
C GLY A 81 6.74 -18.22 -5.88
N SER A 82 6.60 -19.53 -5.68
CA SER A 82 7.00 -20.53 -6.67
C SER A 82 6.08 -20.60 -7.89
N GLY A 83 4.77 -20.42 -7.67
CA GLY A 83 3.77 -20.33 -8.71
C GLY A 83 3.88 -19.04 -9.52
N VAL A 84 4.14 -17.91 -8.86
CA VAL A 84 4.39 -16.61 -9.53
C VAL A 84 5.65 -16.71 -10.39
N ASP A 85 6.77 -17.19 -9.84
CA ASP A 85 8.04 -17.37 -10.56
C ASP A 85 7.89 -18.21 -11.82
N TYR A 86 7.09 -19.27 -11.75
CA TYR A 86 6.81 -20.13 -12.91
C TYR A 86 6.17 -19.34 -14.05
N TRP A 87 5.12 -18.56 -13.78
CA TRP A 87 4.42 -17.80 -14.82
C TRP A 87 5.24 -16.62 -15.33
N VAL A 88 5.99 -15.94 -14.46
CA VAL A 88 6.94 -14.89 -14.84
C VAL A 88 7.98 -15.44 -15.81
N SER A 89 8.56 -16.61 -15.51
CA SER A 89 9.57 -17.23 -16.38
C SER A 89 9.05 -17.52 -17.81
N LEU A 90 7.76 -17.85 -17.95
CA LEU A 90 7.14 -18.07 -19.25
C LEU A 90 7.01 -16.77 -20.05
N LEU A 91 6.64 -15.67 -19.38
CA LEU A 91 6.56 -14.35 -20.00
C LEU A 91 7.95 -13.85 -20.42
N ASP A 92 8.96 -14.06 -19.58
CA ASP A 92 10.35 -13.70 -19.88
C ASP A 92 10.91 -14.51 -21.07
N ASP A 93 10.49 -15.77 -21.22
CA ASP A 93 10.80 -16.62 -22.37
C ASP A 93 9.99 -16.26 -23.64
N GLY A 94 9.13 -15.25 -23.57
CA GLY A 94 8.42 -14.66 -24.70
C GLY A 94 7.01 -15.21 -24.95
N VAL A 95 6.40 -15.89 -23.96
CA VAL A 95 4.95 -16.14 -23.97
C VAL A 95 4.22 -14.80 -23.84
N SER A 96 3.14 -14.58 -24.61
CA SER A 96 2.36 -13.35 -24.45
C SER A 96 1.54 -13.39 -23.16
N ARG A 97 1.30 -12.23 -22.55
CA ARG A 97 0.41 -12.06 -21.39
C ARG A 97 -0.97 -12.71 -21.59
N SER A 98 -1.55 -12.53 -22.78
CA SER A 98 -2.80 -13.19 -23.15
C SER A 98 -2.71 -14.73 -23.17
N ASP A 99 -1.62 -15.28 -23.71
CA ASP A 99 -1.44 -16.74 -23.77
C ASP A 99 -1.17 -17.31 -22.38
N MET A 100 -0.42 -16.58 -21.54
CA MET A 100 -0.20 -16.91 -20.13
C MET A 100 -1.53 -17.00 -19.39
N VAL A 101 -2.38 -15.97 -19.44
CA VAL A 101 -3.67 -15.97 -18.71
C VAL A 101 -4.61 -17.06 -19.22
N ALA A 102 -4.60 -17.34 -20.52
CA ALA A 102 -5.38 -18.43 -21.08
C ALA A 102 -4.92 -19.81 -20.55
N ASP A 103 -3.61 -20.00 -20.43
CA ASP A 103 -3.02 -21.21 -19.87
C ASP A 103 -3.28 -21.28 -18.36
N PHE A 104 -3.18 -20.16 -17.64
CA PHE A 104 -3.46 -20.04 -16.21
C PHE A 104 -4.89 -20.48 -15.89
N VAL A 105 -5.89 -19.84 -16.50
CA VAL A 105 -7.31 -20.15 -16.29
C VAL A 105 -7.61 -21.60 -16.67
N SER A 106 -7.03 -22.10 -17.77
CA SER A 106 -7.22 -23.48 -18.17
C SER A 106 -6.62 -24.47 -17.16
N LEU A 107 -5.40 -24.20 -16.67
CA LEU A 107 -4.73 -25.09 -15.71
C LEU A 107 -5.41 -25.07 -14.35
N ALA A 108 -5.88 -23.92 -13.89
CA ALA A 108 -6.61 -23.79 -12.63
C ALA A 108 -7.92 -24.59 -12.66
N LEU A 109 -8.73 -24.40 -13.69
CA LEU A 109 -10.04 -25.07 -13.83
C LEU A 109 -9.96 -26.54 -14.21
N ASP A 110 -8.89 -26.95 -14.90
CA ASP A 110 -8.69 -28.34 -15.31
C ASP A 110 -7.68 -29.07 -14.41
N PHE A 111 -7.37 -28.52 -13.23
CA PHE A 111 -6.46 -29.15 -12.27
C PHE A 111 -7.01 -30.52 -11.83
N ASP A 112 -6.14 -31.53 -11.89
CA ASP A 112 -6.44 -32.91 -11.50
C ASP A 112 -5.25 -33.42 -10.67
N PRO A 113 -5.35 -33.45 -9.33
CA PRO A 113 -4.23 -33.84 -8.48
C PRO A 113 -3.79 -35.30 -8.68
N GLU A 114 -4.64 -36.15 -9.28
CA GLU A 114 -4.31 -37.54 -9.61
C GLU A 114 -3.54 -37.67 -10.94
N SER A 115 -3.36 -36.56 -11.68
CA SER A 115 -2.63 -36.55 -12.93
C SER A 115 -1.15 -36.83 -12.72
N SER A 116 -0.58 -37.72 -13.52
CA SER A 116 0.85 -38.08 -13.45
C SER A 116 1.80 -36.89 -13.64
N GLN A 117 1.32 -35.77 -14.21
CA GLN A 117 2.09 -34.55 -14.41
C GLN A 117 2.40 -33.82 -13.10
N TYR A 118 1.58 -34.00 -12.06
CA TYR A 118 1.72 -33.36 -10.76
C TYR A 118 2.27 -34.30 -9.68
N SER A 119 2.75 -35.48 -10.07
CA SER A 119 3.29 -36.49 -9.14
C SER A 119 4.55 -36.06 -8.36
N SER A 120 5.12 -34.90 -8.69
CA SER A 120 6.23 -34.27 -7.97
C SER A 120 5.81 -33.24 -6.94
N LEU A 121 4.54 -32.80 -6.93
CA LEU A 121 4.02 -31.86 -5.95
C LEU A 121 3.88 -32.56 -4.58
N SER A 122 4.13 -31.80 -3.53
CA SER A 122 3.79 -32.14 -2.14
C SER A 122 2.28 -32.09 -1.92
N GLN A 123 1.82 -32.62 -0.79
CA GLN A 123 0.41 -32.55 -0.43
C GLN A 123 -0.03 -31.10 -0.19
N ASP A 124 0.81 -30.29 0.45
CA ASP A 124 0.52 -28.88 0.72
C ASP A 124 0.39 -28.07 -0.58
N GLU A 125 1.21 -28.33 -1.59
CA GLU A 125 1.09 -27.72 -2.93
C GLU A 125 -0.18 -28.18 -3.67
N ILE A 126 -0.61 -29.43 -3.46
CA ILE A 126 -1.86 -29.95 -4.02
C ILE A 126 -3.07 -29.29 -3.33
N ASP A 127 -3.04 -29.18 -2.01
CA ASP A 127 -4.14 -28.60 -1.23
C ASP A 127 -4.29 -27.11 -1.57
N LEU A 128 -3.18 -26.37 -1.70
CA LEU A 128 -3.18 -24.99 -2.18
C LEU A 128 -3.69 -24.86 -3.62
N ALA A 129 -3.32 -25.78 -4.51
CA ALA A 129 -3.84 -25.77 -5.88
C ALA A 129 -5.36 -26.08 -5.95
N LEU A 130 -5.87 -26.93 -5.05
CA LEU A 130 -7.30 -27.23 -4.93
C LEU A 130 -8.09 -26.05 -4.35
N ASP A 131 -7.54 -25.37 -3.34
CA ASP A 131 -8.12 -24.16 -2.77
C ASP A 131 -8.26 -23.06 -3.83
N ARG A 132 -7.21 -22.84 -4.62
CA ARG A 132 -7.21 -21.91 -5.76
C ARG A 132 -8.22 -22.28 -6.84
N GLN A 133 -8.34 -23.57 -7.12
CA GLN A 133 -9.34 -24.08 -8.05
C GLN A 133 -10.75 -23.78 -7.53
N ALA A 134 -11.02 -24.05 -6.25
CA ALA A 134 -12.31 -23.80 -5.61
C ALA A 134 -12.66 -22.30 -5.63
N TYR A 135 -11.71 -21.42 -5.29
CA TYR A 135 -11.93 -19.97 -5.31
C TYR A 135 -12.36 -19.47 -6.71
N LEU A 136 -11.65 -19.88 -7.77
CA LEU A 136 -12.00 -19.50 -9.13
C LEU A 136 -13.32 -20.13 -9.59
N GLU A 137 -13.56 -21.41 -9.25
CA GLU A 137 -14.83 -22.11 -9.56
C GLU A 137 -16.02 -21.42 -8.89
N ASN A 138 -15.88 -21.01 -7.62
CA ASN A 138 -16.91 -20.29 -6.86
C ASN A 138 -17.24 -18.93 -7.47
N LYS A 139 -16.22 -18.12 -7.81
CA LYS A 139 -16.43 -16.84 -8.51
C LYS A 139 -17.12 -17.03 -9.87
N ILE A 140 -16.78 -18.10 -10.59
CA ILE A 140 -17.43 -18.45 -11.86
C ILE A 140 -18.88 -18.86 -11.63
N ASP A 141 -19.15 -19.71 -10.64
CA ASP A 141 -20.49 -20.19 -10.35
C ASP A 141 -21.43 -19.05 -9.97
N VAL A 142 -20.98 -18.14 -9.10
CA VAL A 142 -21.70 -16.90 -8.77
C VAL A 142 -21.91 -16.02 -10.00
N SER A 143 -20.85 -15.78 -10.78
CA SER A 143 -20.94 -14.98 -12.01
C SER A 143 -21.99 -15.53 -12.98
N LEU A 144 -22.00 -16.85 -13.20
CA LEU A 144 -22.95 -17.49 -14.11
C LEU A 144 -24.37 -17.51 -13.52
N TYR A 145 -24.51 -17.67 -12.20
CA TYR A 145 -25.81 -17.59 -11.53
C TYR A 145 -26.43 -16.20 -11.63
N TYR A 146 -25.62 -15.16 -11.40
CA TYR A 146 -25.97 -13.76 -11.58
C TYR A 146 -26.48 -13.49 -13.00
N ILE A 147 -25.71 -13.88 -14.02
CA ILE A 147 -26.06 -13.68 -15.44
C ILE A 147 -27.31 -14.46 -15.83
N ASP A 148 -27.45 -15.71 -15.40
CA ASP A 148 -28.61 -16.53 -15.73
C ASP A 148 -29.88 -16.07 -15.01
N THR A 149 -29.74 -15.34 -13.89
CA THR A 149 -30.85 -14.78 -13.13
C THR A 149 -31.34 -13.45 -13.71
N PHE A 150 -30.45 -12.49 -13.97
CA PHE A 150 -30.83 -11.14 -14.41
C PHE A 150 -30.77 -10.95 -15.93
N GLY A 151 -30.07 -11.81 -16.66
CA GLY A 151 -30.05 -11.81 -18.12
C GLY A 151 -29.59 -10.48 -18.71
N ASP A 152 -30.41 -9.88 -19.58
CA ASP A 152 -30.05 -8.65 -20.31
C ASP A 152 -29.85 -7.42 -19.40
N GLU A 153 -30.32 -7.47 -18.15
CA GLU A 153 -30.14 -6.40 -17.15
C GLU A 153 -28.68 -6.28 -16.70
N THR A 154 -27.88 -7.34 -16.85
CA THR A 154 -26.44 -7.32 -16.56
C THR A 154 -25.59 -6.61 -17.62
N ASN A 155 -26.19 -6.16 -18.72
CA ASN A 155 -25.49 -5.48 -19.80
C ASN A 155 -25.22 -4.02 -19.45
N LEU A 156 -24.04 -3.53 -19.86
CA LEU A 156 -23.73 -2.10 -19.82
C LEU A 156 -24.82 -1.29 -20.52
N ASP A 157 -25.11 -0.14 -19.94
CA ASP A 157 -26.11 0.76 -20.45
C ASP A 157 -25.71 1.31 -21.82
N SER A 158 -26.70 1.64 -22.66
CA SER A 158 -26.43 1.93 -24.07
C SER A 158 -25.63 3.22 -24.32
N ASP A 159 -25.57 4.09 -23.31
CA ASP A 159 -24.80 5.34 -23.31
C ASP A 159 -23.41 5.17 -22.68
N THR A 160 -23.09 4.00 -22.11
CA THR A 160 -21.81 3.69 -21.51
C THR A 160 -20.75 3.46 -22.57
N ASP A 161 -19.64 4.20 -22.50
CA ASP A 161 -18.46 3.95 -23.34
C ASP A 161 -17.59 2.89 -22.67
N PRO A 162 -17.54 1.65 -23.20
CA PRO A 162 -16.76 0.57 -22.59
C PRO A 162 -15.24 0.78 -22.66
N ASN A 163 -14.78 1.86 -23.30
CA ASN A 163 -13.36 2.21 -23.39
C ASN A 163 -12.98 3.38 -22.46
N SER A 164 -13.94 3.93 -21.70
CA SER A 164 -13.73 5.05 -20.78
C SER A 164 -13.91 4.57 -19.34
N PRO A 165 -12.84 4.48 -18.51
CA PRO A 165 -12.95 4.08 -17.11
C PRO A 165 -14.03 4.86 -16.34
N ALA A 166 -14.00 6.19 -16.43
CA ALA A 166 -15.01 7.06 -15.82
C ALA A 166 -16.44 6.88 -16.37
N SER A 167 -16.61 6.25 -17.54
CA SER A 167 -17.95 5.89 -18.03
C SER A 167 -18.40 4.55 -17.48
N LEU A 168 -17.48 3.59 -17.30
CA LEU A 168 -17.77 2.28 -16.73
C LEU A 168 -18.08 2.38 -15.24
N GLU A 169 -17.33 3.17 -14.48
CA GLU A 169 -17.53 3.37 -13.03
C GLU A 169 -18.87 4.03 -12.68
N ARG A 170 -19.52 4.67 -13.66
CA ARG A 170 -20.86 5.26 -13.51
C ARG A 170 -21.99 4.32 -13.91
N ASP A 171 -21.66 3.15 -14.43
CA ASP A 171 -22.63 2.18 -14.93
C ASP A 171 -22.98 1.19 -13.82
N PRO A 172 -24.25 1.15 -13.36
CA PRO A 172 -24.66 0.23 -12.30
C PRO A 172 -24.42 -1.24 -12.63
N ALA A 173 -24.59 -1.65 -13.89
CA ALA A 173 -24.37 -3.04 -14.29
C ALA A 173 -22.88 -3.41 -14.27
N TYR A 174 -21.99 -2.44 -14.55
CA TYR A 174 -20.56 -2.63 -14.38
C TYR A 174 -20.19 -2.83 -12.90
N ASN A 175 -20.63 -1.94 -12.01
CA ASN A 175 -20.32 -2.00 -10.59
C ASN A 175 -20.92 -3.25 -9.92
N ALA A 176 -22.18 -3.58 -10.21
CA ALA A 176 -22.81 -4.82 -9.75
C ALA A 176 -22.03 -6.07 -10.20
N SER A 177 -21.42 -6.05 -11.40
CA SER A 177 -20.60 -7.17 -11.88
C SER A 177 -19.30 -7.37 -11.08
N ILE A 178 -18.79 -6.32 -10.42
CA ILE A 178 -17.63 -6.40 -9.53
C ILE A 178 -18.11 -6.87 -8.15
N ASN A 179 -19.09 -6.17 -7.57
CA ASN A 179 -19.57 -6.40 -6.20
C ASN A 179 -20.06 -7.84 -6.02
N VAL A 180 -20.79 -8.40 -6.99
CA VAL A 180 -21.35 -9.76 -6.88
C VAL A 180 -20.31 -10.86 -6.71
N ILE A 181 -19.04 -10.61 -7.04
CA ILE A 181 -17.95 -11.58 -6.84
C ILE A 181 -16.90 -11.12 -5.83
N ALA A 182 -17.06 -9.95 -5.21
CA ALA A 182 -16.05 -9.34 -4.36
C ALA A 182 -15.74 -10.22 -3.13
N ASP A 183 -16.79 -10.70 -2.46
CA ASP A 183 -16.70 -11.47 -1.20
C ASP A 183 -16.66 -13.00 -1.41
N VAL A 184 -16.58 -13.46 -2.67
CA VAL A 184 -16.60 -14.90 -2.96
C VAL A 184 -15.23 -15.52 -2.68
N THR A 185 -15.21 -16.55 -1.84
CA THR A 185 -14.00 -17.24 -1.39
C THR A 185 -13.94 -18.69 -1.90
N SER A 186 -12.93 -19.46 -1.47
CA SER A 186 -12.85 -20.90 -1.73
C SER A 186 -13.85 -21.74 -0.92
N ASP A 187 -14.53 -21.15 0.07
CA ASP A 187 -15.62 -21.82 0.79
C ASP A 187 -16.94 -21.72 0.00
N ASP A 188 -17.56 -22.87 -0.25
CA ASP A 188 -18.88 -23.00 -0.89
C ASP A 188 -19.96 -22.18 -0.17
N SER A 189 -19.81 -21.89 1.14
CA SER A 189 -20.78 -21.06 1.88
C SER A 189 -20.84 -19.61 1.38
N SER A 190 -19.72 -19.06 0.89
CA SER A 190 -19.69 -17.72 0.30
C SER A 190 -20.54 -17.65 -0.98
N VAL A 191 -20.60 -18.75 -1.74
CA VAL A 191 -21.47 -18.88 -2.92
C VAL A 191 -22.93 -18.90 -2.50
N ASP A 192 -23.27 -19.69 -1.47
CA ASP A 192 -24.64 -19.79 -0.96
C ASP A 192 -25.18 -18.43 -0.49
N GLU A 193 -24.36 -17.62 0.20
CA GLU A 193 -24.74 -16.27 0.66
C GLU A 193 -25.07 -15.32 -0.50
N VAL A 194 -24.18 -15.25 -1.49
CA VAL A 194 -24.40 -14.39 -2.67
C VAL A 194 -25.59 -14.89 -3.49
N VAL A 195 -25.75 -16.20 -3.64
CA VAL A 195 -26.90 -16.80 -4.36
C VAL A 195 -28.21 -16.47 -3.66
N ASP A 196 -28.26 -16.50 -2.32
CA ASP A 196 -29.45 -16.12 -1.55
C ASP A 196 -29.82 -14.65 -1.78
N VAL A 197 -28.84 -13.74 -1.85
CA VAL A 197 -29.05 -12.33 -2.21
C VAL A 197 -29.59 -12.18 -3.63
N ILE A 198 -28.96 -12.85 -4.61
CA ILE A 198 -29.41 -12.84 -6.00
C ILE A 198 -30.86 -13.35 -6.11
N ASP A 199 -31.21 -14.41 -5.37
CA ASP A 199 -32.57 -14.94 -5.33
C ASP A 199 -33.57 -14.02 -4.62
N MET A 200 -33.13 -13.23 -3.64
CA MET A 200 -33.96 -12.19 -3.00
C MET A 200 -34.29 -11.06 -3.97
N LEU A 201 -33.33 -10.65 -4.79
CA LEU A 201 -33.49 -9.56 -5.75
C LEU A 201 -34.14 -10.00 -7.07
N LYS A 202 -34.23 -11.32 -7.30
CA LYS A 202 -34.79 -11.91 -8.50
C LYS A 202 -36.19 -11.38 -8.84
N GLY A 203 -36.29 -10.71 -9.98
CA GLY A 203 -37.54 -10.18 -10.52
C GLY A 203 -37.94 -8.81 -9.97
N ARG A 204 -37.05 -8.13 -9.25
CA ARG A 204 -37.15 -6.70 -9.00
C ARG A 204 -36.60 -5.91 -10.17
N ASP A 205 -37.18 -4.74 -10.44
CA ASP A 205 -36.77 -3.87 -11.55
C ASP A 205 -35.51 -3.02 -11.21
N ASP A 206 -35.15 -2.94 -9.92
CA ASP A 206 -34.04 -2.17 -9.33
C ASP A 206 -32.89 -3.08 -8.84
N ALA A 207 -32.92 -4.37 -9.18
CA ALA A 207 -31.97 -5.35 -8.63
C ALA A 207 -30.50 -5.01 -8.92
N ILE A 208 -30.22 -4.53 -10.14
CA ILE A 208 -28.86 -4.17 -10.56
C ILE A 208 -28.38 -2.90 -9.85
N ASP A 209 -29.28 -1.92 -9.66
CA ASP A 209 -28.96 -0.70 -8.92
C ASP A 209 -28.62 -1.02 -7.47
N ILE A 210 -29.41 -1.88 -6.81
CA ILE A 210 -29.12 -2.35 -5.44
C ILE A 210 -27.78 -3.08 -5.38
N LEU A 211 -27.52 -4.02 -6.29
CA LEU A 211 -26.24 -4.75 -6.34
C LEU A 211 -25.04 -3.84 -6.63
N SER A 212 -25.26 -2.68 -7.26
CA SER A 212 -24.21 -1.72 -7.58
C SER A 212 -23.83 -0.81 -6.41
N GLU A 213 -24.67 -0.72 -5.38
CA GLU A 213 -24.53 0.18 -4.23
C GLU A 213 -24.18 -0.56 -2.92
N ILE A 214 -24.16 -1.90 -2.92
CA ILE A 214 -23.80 -2.69 -1.74
C ILE A 214 -22.28 -2.88 -1.63
N ASP A 215 -21.77 -2.60 -0.42
CA ASP A 215 -20.35 -2.81 -0.07
C ASP A 215 -20.06 -4.28 0.29
N ARG A 216 -21.09 -5.03 0.71
CA ARG A 216 -21.03 -6.49 0.98
C ARG A 216 -22.28 -7.18 0.45
N VAL A 217 -22.11 -8.34 -0.18
CA VAL A 217 -23.23 -9.07 -0.80
C VAL A 217 -23.88 -10.05 0.19
N ASP A 218 -24.47 -9.51 1.24
CA ASP A 218 -25.23 -10.28 2.23
C ASP A 218 -26.68 -9.78 2.41
N ARG A 219 -27.46 -10.60 3.12
CA ARG A 219 -28.88 -10.40 3.33
C ARG A 219 -29.20 -9.10 4.08
N ASP A 220 -28.39 -8.75 5.07
CA ASP A 220 -28.67 -7.63 5.98
C ASP A 220 -28.37 -6.31 5.27
N SER A 221 -27.26 -6.19 4.53
CA SER A 221 -26.94 -5.03 3.69
C SER A 221 -28.02 -4.76 2.63
N VAL A 222 -28.53 -5.82 2.00
CA VAL A 222 -29.60 -5.70 1.00
C VAL A 222 -30.94 -5.30 1.63
N MET A 223 -31.23 -5.80 2.84
CA MET A 223 -32.45 -5.43 3.55
C MET A 223 -32.42 -3.97 4.02
N GLU A 224 -31.25 -3.41 4.36
CA GLU A 224 -31.11 -2.00 4.73
C GLU A 224 -31.47 -1.06 3.57
N ILE A 225 -31.00 -1.36 2.36
CA ILE A 225 -31.35 -0.60 1.15
C ILE A 225 -32.84 -0.76 0.81
N ILE A 226 -33.37 -1.97 0.91
CA ILE A 226 -34.80 -2.24 0.61
C ILE A 226 -35.74 -1.58 1.63
N ASP A 227 -35.40 -1.60 2.93
CA ASP A 227 -36.24 -1.05 4.00
C ASP A 227 -36.08 0.48 4.13
N GLY A 228 -34.92 1.03 3.76
CA GLY A 228 -34.66 2.48 3.72
C GLY A 228 -35.57 3.25 2.75
N ASP A 229 -36.06 2.59 1.70
CA ASP A 229 -37.01 3.15 0.74
C ASP A 229 -38.48 3.15 1.23
N GLU A 230 -38.83 2.42 2.30
CA GLU A 230 -40.19 2.35 2.86
C GLU A 230 -40.51 3.40 3.96
N GLU A 231 -39.53 4.13 4.51
CA GLU A 231 -39.76 5.17 5.54
C GLU A 231 -40.32 6.51 4.99
N GLY A 232 -41.00 6.44 3.84
CA GLY A 232 -41.62 7.57 3.14
C GLY A 232 -43.11 7.80 3.37
N GLU A 233 -43.87 7.00 4.14
CA GLU A 233 -45.30 7.30 4.42
C GLU A 233 -45.82 6.83 5.80
N GLY A 234 -45.69 7.69 6.82
CA GLY A 234 -46.65 7.96 7.90
C GLY A 234 -47.32 6.82 8.71
N ASP A 235 -47.18 6.86 10.05
CA ASP A 235 -48.24 7.29 10.98
C ASP A 235 -47.77 7.19 12.44
N ASN A 236 -48.11 8.24 13.19
CA ASN A 236 -47.82 8.46 14.58
C ASN A 236 -48.90 7.78 15.44
N THR A 237 -48.61 6.62 16.06
CA THR A 237 -49.40 6.20 17.23
C THR A 237 -48.57 5.57 18.34
N THR A 238 -48.74 6.16 19.52
CA THR A 238 -48.31 5.75 20.86
C THR A 238 -48.83 4.37 21.26
N ARG A 239 -48.05 3.63 22.07
CA ARG A 239 -48.48 2.88 23.28
C ARG A 239 -47.31 2.07 23.88
N ASP A 240 -46.89 2.45 25.08
CA ASP A 240 -47.19 1.79 26.38
C ASP A 240 -46.14 0.74 26.74
N GLU A 241 -45.24 1.12 27.65
CA GLU A 241 -44.46 0.18 28.47
C GLU A 241 -45.37 -0.84 29.18
N PRO A 242 -44.81 -2.02 29.47
CA PRO A 242 -45.01 -2.56 30.80
C PRO A 242 -43.70 -2.98 31.49
N SER A 243 -43.69 -2.60 32.76
CA SER A 243 -42.81 -2.95 33.86
C SER A 243 -42.49 -4.45 34.02
N ASP A 244 -41.22 -4.69 34.34
CA ASP A 244 -40.72 -5.45 35.49
C ASP A 244 -41.26 -6.89 35.69
N GLY A 245 -40.44 -7.86 35.30
CA GLY A 245 -40.60 -9.28 35.62
C GLY A 245 -39.24 -9.92 35.82
N GLN A 246 -38.84 -10.09 37.09
CA GLN A 246 -37.70 -10.92 37.47
C GLN A 246 -37.84 -12.34 36.89
N ASP A 247 -36.79 -12.84 36.22
CA ASP A 247 -36.45 -14.25 36.35
C ASP A 247 -34.94 -14.45 36.32
N SER A 248 -34.51 -15.38 37.15
CA SER A 248 -33.14 -15.74 37.44
C SER A 248 -32.46 -16.42 36.25
N SER A 249 -31.36 -15.87 35.76
CA SER A 249 -30.35 -16.65 35.04
C SER A 249 -29.25 -17.06 36.02
N SER A 250 -29.06 -18.36 36.12
CA SER A 250 -27.89 -19.02 36.66
C SER A 250 -26.62 -18.41 36.05
N SER A 251 -25.65 -18.06 36.89
CA SER A 251 -24.27 -17.87 36.45
C SER A 251 -23.83 -19.18 35.79
N GLU A 252 -23.80 -19.21 34.47
CA GLU A 252 -22.99 -20.18 33.75
C GLU A 252 -21.55 -19.95 34.20
N SER A 253 -20.92 -21.02 34.68
CA SER A 253 -19.50 -21.02 34.94
C SER A 253 -18.81 -20.76 33.61
N ILE A 254 -18.15 -19.60 33.49
CA ILE A 254 -17.17 -19.32 32.45
C ILE A 254 -16.15 -20.46 32.52
N ASP A 255 -16.13 -21.33 31.51
CA ASP A 255 -15.04 -22.28 31.32
C ASP A 255 -13.82 -21.43 30.94
N THR A 256 -13.06 -21.00 31.94
CA THR A 256 -11.76 -20.37 31.72
C THR A 256 -10.83 -21.46 31.24
N ILE A 257 -10.58 -21.55 29.94
CA ILE A 257 -9.41 -22.27 29.42
C ILE A 257 -8.19 -21.54 29.99
N GLU A 258 -7.30 -22.28 30.65
CA GLU A 258 -6.08 -21.73 31.24
C GLU A 258 -5.05 -21.53 30.11
N ILE A 259 -5.22 -20.47 29.33
CA ILE A 259 -4.28 -20.04 28.29
C ILE A 259 -3.03 -19.50 29.01
N ASP A 260 -1.87 -20.11 28.71
CA ASP A 260 -0.59 -19.74 29.32
C ASP A 260 -0.02 -18.50 28.63
N ARG A 261 -0.56 -17.33 28.96
CA ARG A 261 -0.21 -16.03 28.36
C ARG A 261 1.30 -15.79 28.32
N ASP A 262 2.01 -16.18 29.37
CA ASP A 262 3.46 -16.03 29.51
C ASP A 262 4.26 -16.85 28.48
N LYS A 263 3.65 -17.84 27.80
CA LYS A 263 4.32 -18.62 26.73
C LYS A 263 4.16 -18.02 25.35
N LEU A 264 3.06 -17.32 25.10
CA LEU A 264 2.74 -16.72 23.80
C LEU A 264 3.30 -15.30 23.72
N SER A 265 3.39 -14.62 24.86
CA SER A 265 4.02 -13.31 24.97
C SER A 265 5.47 -13.31 24.49
N TYR A 266 5.78 -12.35 23.61
CA TYR A 266 7.11 -12.04 23.14
C TYR A 266 7.35 -10.52 23.20
N HIS A 267 8.43 -10.11 23.83
CA HIS A 267 8.78 -8.69 23.93
C HIS A 267 10.19 -8.48 23.36
N ASN A 268 10.38 -7.44 22.55
CA ASN A 268 11.71 -7.04 22.09
C ASN A 268 11.92 -5.53 22.17
N TYR A 269 12.54 -5.08 23.26
CA TYR A 269 12.87 -3.66 23.50
C TYR A 269 14.20 -3.23 22.86
N SER A 270 14.54 -3.81 21.72
CA SER A 270 15.77 -3.56 20.98
C SER A 270 15.53 -3.85 19.50
N ILE A 271 16.43 -3.41 18.64
CA ILE A 271 16.35 -3.73 17.20
C ILE A 271 16.07 -5.23 16.96
N GLY A 272 15.17 -5.48 16.01
CA GLY A 272 14.80 -6.78 15.51
C GLY A 272 15.90 -7.46 14.70
N GLU A 273 15.51 -8.52 13.99
CA GLU A 273 16.40 -9.11 12.99
C GLU A 273 16.63 -8.10 11.87
N LEU A 274 17.88 -7.99 11.42
CA LEU A 274 18.24 -7.19 10.26
C LEU A 274 18.48 -8.17 9.12
N ASP A 275 17.49 -8.39 8.27
CA ASP A 275 17.62 -9.30 7.13
C ASP A 275 17.88 -8.50 5.84
N PHE A 276 19.07 -7.93 5.76
CA PHE A 276 19.50 -7.20 4.56
C PHE A 276 19.59 -8.09 3.31
N ASP A 277 19.56 -9.42 3.43
CA ASP A 277 19.57 -10.33 2.27
C ASP A 277 18.20 -10.34 1.54
N THR A 278 17.13 -9.87 2.19
CA THR A 278 15.81 -9.68 1.58
C THR A 278 15.64 -8.33 0.90
N MET A 279 16.52 -7.38 1.18
CA MET A 279 16.51 -6.05 0.59
C MET A 279 17.46 -5.94 -0.60
N PRO A 280 17.15 -5.12 -1.62
CA PRO A 280 17.98 -4.98 -2.81
C PRO A 280 19.21 -4.07 -2.58
N ILE A 281 19.92 -4.24 -1.46
CA ILE A 281 21.06 -3.38 -1.05
C ILE A 281 22.16 -3.31 -2.12
N GLU A 282 22.36 -4.39 -2.89
CA GLU A 282 23.36 -4.43 -3.96
C GLU A 282 23.05 -3.43 -5.09
N ALA A 283 21.77 -3.05 -5.27
CA ALA A 283 21.35 -2.07 -6.27
C ALA A 283 21.71 -0.64 -5.86
N LEU A 284 21.94 -0.37 -4.57
CA LEU A 284 22.37 0.92 -4.06
C LEU A 284 23.84 0.93 -3.60
N ASP A 285 24.48 -0.22 -3.37
CA ASP A 285 25.89 -0.24 -2.97
C ASP A 285 26.83 0.09 -4.17
N SER A 286 27.55 1.21 -4.10
CA SER A 286 28.57 1.59 -5.09
C SER A 286 29.85 0.73 -5.03
N THR A 287 30.05 -0.03 -3.96
CA THR A 287 31.28 -0.75 -3.56
C THR A 287 32.45 0.13 -3.13
N TYR A 288 32.28 1.46 -3.11
CA TYR A 288 33.25 2.42 -2.60
C TYR A 288 32.84 2.89 -1.21
N HIS A 289 33.63 2.55 -0.19
CA HIS A 289 33.31 2.82 1.21
C HIS A 289 34.47 3.46 1.96
N TRP A 290 34.13 4.20 3.01
CA TRP A 290 35.12 4.64 3.98
C TRP A 290 35.51 3.52 4.94
N ASP A 291 36.79 3.14 4.96
CA ASP A 291 37.34 2.18 5.95
C ASP A 291 37.85 2.91 7.21
N ARG A 292 36.95 3.57 7.94
CA ARG A 292 37.27 4.31 9.19
C ARG A 292 36.05 4.55 10.09
N ASP A 293 36.28 4.54 11.41
CA ASP A 293 35.24 4.80 12.43
C ASP A 293 34.74 6.25 12.45
N VAL A 294 35.55 7.19 11.94
CA VAL A 294 35.23 8.63 11.89
C VAL A 294 35.54 9.14 10.49
N VAL A 295 34.52 9.60 9.79
CA VAL A 295 34.63 10.32 8.51
C VAL A 295 34.45 11.79 8.83
N THR A 296 35.34 12.62 8.33
CA THR A 296 35.31 14.06 8.61
C THR A 296 34.67 14.83 7.47
N PHE A 297 33.95 15.91 7.76
CA PHE A 297 33.44 16.81 6.72
C PHE A 297 33.86 18.26 6.98
N SER A 298 33.92 19.06 5.92
CA SER A 298 34.27 20.47 6.01
C SER A 298 33.67 21.32 4.90
N PHE A 299 33.69 22.64 5.08
CA PHE A 299 33.17 23.60 4.11
C PHE A 299 34.32 24.39 3.48
N ASN A 300 34.56 24.20 2.18
CA ASN A 300 35.62 24.91 1.49
C ASN A 300 35.33 26.42 1.47
N GLN A 301 36.30 27.22 1.96
CA GLN A 301 36.20 28.69 1.98
C GLN A 301 36.90 29.35 0.79
N THR A 302 37.71 28.58 0.05
CA THR A 302 38.37 28.95 -1.20
C THR A 302 38.42 27.73 -2.09
N ILE A 303 38.35 27.92 -3.41
CA ILE A 303 38.48 26.84 -4.39
C ILE A 303 39.78 26.05 -4.17
N PRO A 304 39.72 24.71 -3.98
CA PRO A 304 40.88 23.84 -3.97
C PRO A 304 41.65 23.84 -5.29
N ASP A 305 42.99 23.71 -5.22
CA ASP A 305 43.85 23.68 -6.42
C ASP A 305 43.49 22.53 -7.37
N SER A 306 42.95 21.41 -6.86
CA SER A 306 42.56 20.24 -7.66
C SER A 306 41.30 20.44 -8.51
N TYR A 307 40.51 21.49 -8.26
CA TYR A 307 39.33 21.79 -9.09
C TYR A 307 39.64 22.78 -10.23
N ASP A 308 40.78 23.47 -10.17
CA ASP A 308 41.19 24.50 -11.14
C ASP A 308 42.30 23.98 -12.09
N GLU A 309 42.39 22.66 -12.31
CA GLU A 309 43.49 22.06 -13.10
C GLU A 309 43.52 22.55 -14.56
N ASP A 310 42.37 22.91 -15.14
CA ASP A 310 42.23 23.37 -16.52
C ASP A 310 42.06 24.89 -16.68
N GLY A 311 41.94 25.65 -15.59
CA GLY A 311 41.76 27.11 -15.62
C GLY A 311 40.39 27.57 -16.13
N GLU A 312 39.38 26.70 -16.12
CA GLU A 312 38.00 27.02 -16.47
C GLU A 312 37.25 27.50 -15.22
N ASP A 313 36.51 28.60 -15.35
CA ASP A 313 35.68 29.14 -14.27
C ASP A 313 34.43 28.27 -14.14
N ILE A 314 34.44 27.38 -13.14
CA ILE A 314 33.31 26.50 -12.81
C ILE A 314 32.23 27.19 -11.97
N GLY A 315 32.32 28.52 -11.79
CA GLY A 315 31.37 29.28 -10.98
C GLY A 315 31.40 28.88 -9.50
N TRP A 316 32.56 28.49 -8.99
CA TRP A 316 32.71 28.00 -7.62
C TRP A 316 32.38 29.10 -6.60
N GLU A 317 31.57 28.76 -5.60
CA GLU A 317 31.23 29.62 -4.46
C GLU A 317 31.29 28.84 -3.13
N PRO A 318 31.64 29.49 -2.01
CA PRO A 318 31.52 28.86 -0.69
C PRO A 318 30.06 28.80 -0.26
N LEU A 319 29.66 27.73 0.43
CA LEU A 319 28.35 27.66 1.07
C LEU A 319 28.19 28.82 2.07
N ASN A 320 27.01 29.44 2.07
CA ASN A 320 26.62 30.45 3.05
C ASN A 320 26.32 29.80 4.41
N ARG A 321 26.06 30.61 5.44
CA ARG A 321 25.87 30.10 6.81
C ARG A 321 24.68 29.14 6.93
N GLU A 322 23.56 29.47 6.30
CA GLU A 322 22.31 28.71 6.37
C GLU A 322 22.48 27.34 5.72
N GLN A 323 23.04 27.29 4.51
CA GLN A 323 23.39 26.04 3.83
C GLN A 323 24.36 25.18 4.65
N GLN A 324 25.35 25.78 5.31
CA GLN A 324 26.24 25.03 6.22
C GLN A 324 25.51 24.49 7.45
N ASP A 325 24.58 25.26 8.01
CA ASP A 325 23.78 24.83 9.16
C ASP A 325 22.87 23.65 8.74
N THR A 326 22.24 23.68 7.56
CA THR A 326 21.48 22.56 6.99
C THR A 326 22.32 21.31 6.76
N VAL A 327 23.52 21.44 6.16
CA VAL A 327 24.43 20.29 5.99
C VAL A 327 24.79 19.66 7.33
N ARG A 328 25.00 20.45 8.39
CA ARG A 328 25.26 19.93 9.74
C ARG A 328 24.05 19.18 10.29
N GLU A 329 22.85 19.67 10.03
CA GLU A 329 21.61 19.01 10.45
C GLU A 329 21.41 17.68 9.73
N VAL A 330 21.45 17.65 8.39
CA VAL A 330 21.40 16.41 7.60
C VAL A 330 22.46 15.40 8.09
N THR A 331 23.70 15.86 8.26
CA THR A 331 24.79 15.01 8.77
C THR A 331 24.54 14.49 10.18
N SER A 332 23.90 15.29 11.03
CA SER A 332 23.51 14.88 12.38
C SER A 332 22.43 13.80 12.34
N GLU A 333 21.49 13.89 11.41
CA GLU A 333 20.46 12.87 11.21
C GLU A 333 21.05 11.57 10.67
N VAL A 334 21.96 11.64 9.69
CA VAL A 334 22.64 10.43 9.20
C VAL A 334 23.46 9.75 10.31
N ASN A 335 24.11 10.53 11.19
CA ASN A 335 24.79 10.00 12.38
C ASN A 335 23.85 9.23 13.34
N ASN A 336 22.54 9.51 13.32
CA ASN A 336 21.55 8.79 14.11
C ASN A 336 21.26 7.39 13.54
N LEU A 337 21.54 7.15 12.26
CA LEU A 337 21.25 5.89 11.56
C LEU A 337 22.43 4.89 11.58
N ILE A 338 23.66 5.40 11.47
CA ILE A 338 24.87 4.56 11.24
C ILE A 338 25.89 4.58 12.39
N ASP A 339 26.66 3.51 12.53
CA ASP A 339 27.62 3.33 13.65
C ASP A 339 28.85 4.24 13.54
N ILE A 340 29.38 4.45 12.33
CA ILE A 340 30.47 5.42 12.11
C ILE A 340 30.04 6.85 12.46
N LYS A 341 31.02 7.74 12.68
CA LYS A 341 30.74 9.14 13.02
C LYS A 341 31.18 10.13 11.95
N LEU A 342 30.25 10.95 11.51
CA LEU A 342 30.46 12.09 10.64
C LEU A 342 30.76 13.33 11.49
N VAL A 343 31.96 13.89 11.39
CA VAL A 343 32.43 14.96 12.29
C VAL A 343 32.97 16.16 11.52
N GLU A 344 32.46 17.35 11.83
CA GLU A 344 32.94 18.59 11.22
C GLU A 344 34.39 18.91 11.64
N VAL A 345 35.22 19.25 10.66
CA VAL A 345 36.57 19.80 10.84
C VAL A 345 36.70 21.15 10.12
N ASN A 346 37.69 21.96 10.50
CA ASN A 346 37.82 23.33 9.98
C ASN A 346 38.20 23.40 8.49
N SER A 347 38.92 22.40 7.99
CA SER A 347 39.38 22.28 6.60
C SER A 347 39.83 20.84 6.34
N ASP A 348 39.95 20.48 5.06
CA ASP A 348 40.53 19.21 4.62
C ASP A 348 39.80 18.00 5.22
N GLY A 349 38.47 18.10 5.35
CA GLY A 349 37.63 16.95 5.68
C GLY A 349 37.66 15.91 4.56
N ASP A 350 37.32 14.68 4.90
CA ASP A 350 37.16 13.57 3.95
C ASP A 350 36.05 13.85 2.94
N ILE A 351 34.98 14.54 3.38
CA ILE A 351 33.90 15.07 2.55
C ILE A 351 34.00 16.59 2.57
N ARG A 352 34.09 17.24 1.41
CA ARG A 352 34.11 18.71 1.32
C ARG A 352 32.94 19.23 0.51
N TYR A 353 32.24 20.22 1.06
CA TYR A 353 31.07 20.82 0.42
C TYR A 353 31.44 22.10 -0.34
N ASN A 354 30.83 22.24 -1.52
CA ASN A 354 31.08 23.32 -2.48
C ASN A 354 29.79 23.73 -3.19
N LEU A 355 29.70 24.98 -3.65
CA LEU A 355 28.73 25.38 -4.68
C LEU A 355 29.46 25.57 -6.02
N VAL A 356 28.80 25.22 -7.13
CA VAL A 356 29.30 25.46 -8.50
C VAL A 356 28.17 25.83 -9.44
N ASP A 357 28.49 26.52 -10.52
CA ASP A 357 27.54 26.83 -11.59
C ASP A 357 27.28 25.57 -12.41
N MET A 358 26.04 25.08 -12.38
CA MET A 358 25.61 23.86 -13.05
C MET A 358 24.68 24.19 -14.22
N ASN A 359 24.67 23.32 -15.24
CA ASN A 359 23.71 23.49 -16.34
C ASN A 359 22.27 23.29 -15.83
N ASP A 360 21.31 23.92 -16.52
CA ASP A 360 19.87 23.76 -16.25
C ASP A 360 19.49 22.28 -16.04
N GLY A 361 19.00 21.94 -14.85
CA GLY A 361 18.47 20.61 -14.51
C GLY A 361 19.41 19.70 -13.69
N VAL A 362 20.56 20.20 -13.20
CA VAL A 362 21.41 19.47 -12.25
C VAL A 362 21.46 20.22 -10.93
N SER A 363 20.95 19.62 -9.87
CA SER A 363 20.89 20.23 -8.52
C SER A 363 22.14 19.98 -7.69
N GLY A 364 22.85 18.88 -7.96
CA GLY A 364 24.07 18.48 -7.27
C GLY A 364 24.84 17.39 -8.04
N TYR A 365 26.06 17.13 -7.58
CA TYR A 365 26.76 15.87 -7.81
C TYR A 365 27.80 15.64 -6.71
N SER A 366 28.19 14.38 -6.54
CA SER A 366 29.13 13.96 -5.50
C SER A 366 30.07 12.88 -6.00
N PHE A 367 31.25 12.79 -5.40
CA PHE A 367 32.18 11.71 -5.66
C PHE A 367 32.05 10.62 -4.59
N TYR A 368 32.10 9.36 -5.03
CA TYR A 368 32.17 8.22 -4.12
C TYR A 368 33.39 8.28 -3.17
N PRO A 369 33.34 7.58 -2.03
CA PRO A 369 34.45 7.47 -1.09
C PRO A 369 35.76 7.08 -1.76
N SER A 370 36.79 7.91 -1.63
CA SER A 370 38.16 7.59 -2.05
C SER A 370 39.18 8.48 -1.37
N ASP A 371 40.36 7.93 -1.04
CA ASP A 371 41.52 8.72 -0.62
C ASP A 371 42.26 9.36 -1.83
N GLU A 372 42.07 8.82 -3.03
CA GLU A 372 42.72 9.27 -4.26
C GLU A 372 41.77 9.14 -5.47
N PRO A 373 41.57 10.19 -6.27
CA PRO A 373 42.13 11.54 -6.11
C PRO A 373 41.60 12.24 -4.86
N ASP A 374 42.25 13.33 -4.43
CA ASP A 374 42.01 14.01 -3.16
C ASP A 374 40.62 14.64 -3.00
N TYR A 375 39.77 14.50 -4.02
CA TYR A 375 38.39 14.95 -4.08
C TYR A 375 37.35 13.82 -4.01
N GLY A 376 37.78 12.58 -3.75
CA GLY A 376 36.86 11.50 -3.39
C GLY A 376 36.04 11.90 -2.16
N GLY A 377 34.73 11.65 -2.19
CA GLY A 377 33.80 12.08 -1.16
C GLY A 377 33.29 13.52 -1.26
N ASP A 378 33.83 14.36 -2.14
CA ASP A 378 33.40 15.76 -2.20
C ASP A 378 32.01 15.92 -2.80
N VAL A 379 31.27 16.86 -2.24
CA VAL A 379 29.91 17.23 -2.64
C VAL A 379 29.92 18.61 -3.29
N PHE A 380 29.23 18.71 -4.43
CA PHE A 380 29.04 19.93 -5.19
C PHE A 380 27.54 20.17 -5.36
N LEU A 381 27.04 21.29 -4.87
CA LEU A 381 25.65 21.69 -5.04
C LEU A 381 25.56 22.83 -6.06
N SER A 382 24.43 22.95 -6.74
CA SER A 382 24.20 24.05 -7.68
C SER A 382 24.20 25.40 -6.97
N THR A 383 24.73 26.44 -7.60
CA THR A 383 24.60 27.82 -7.13
C THR A 383 23.14 28.29 -7.01
N ASP A 384 22.19 27.56 -7.59
CA ASP A 384 20.75 27.81 -7.41
C ASP A 384 20.28 27.61 -5.95
N PHE A 385 21.07 26.94 -5.10
CA PHE A 385 20.88 26.93 -3.64
C PHE A 385 20.98 28.32 -3.00
N ASN A 386 21.45 29.34 -3.74
CA ASN A 386 21.39 30.73 -3.32
C ASN A 386 20.02 31.39 -3.63
N SER A 387 19.13 30.68 -4.32
CA SER A 387 17.75 31.11 -4.55
C SER A 387 16.86 30.64 -3.41
N ASP A 388 15.91 31.49 -3.01
CA ASP A 388 14.90 31.18 -2.00
C ASP A 388 13.68 30.58 -2.73
N THR A 389 13.83 29.35 -3.20
CA THR A 389 12.76 28.59 -3.88
C THR A 389 12.65 27.21 -3.25
N ARG A 390 11.45 26.65 -3.22
CA ARG A 390 11.13 25.38 -2.55
C ARG A 390 11.90 24.17 -3.09
N ASN A 391 12.20 24.13 -4.39
CA ASN A 391 13.08 23.12 -5.00
C ASN A 391 14.51 23.14 -4.45
N TYR A 392 14.93 24.27 -3.87
CA TYR A 392 16.22 24.45 -3.21
C TYR A 392 16.04 24.85 -1.74
N GLY A 393 14.85 24.59 -1.19
CA GLY A 393 14.50 24.85 0.19
C GLY A 393 15.36 24.00 1.13
N LEU A 394 15.69 24.57 2.29
CA LEU A 394 16.67 24.03 3.21
C LEU A 394 16.06 23.45 4.50
N GLU A 395 14.73 23.45 4.61
CA GLU A 395 13.97 22.82 5.68
C GLU A 395 13.68 21.34 5.35
N ARG A 396 13.38 20.53 6.37
CA ARG A 396 12.95 19.13 6.17
C ARG A 396 11.71 19.07 5.27
N GLY A 397 11.67 18.06 4.41
CA GLY A 397 10.60 17.89 3.42
C GLY A 397 10.69 18.86 2.24
N GLU A 398 11.80 19.60 2.08
CA GLU A 398 12.06 20.45 0.92
C GLU A 398 13.12 19.86 -0.03
N GLY A 399 13.13 20.33 -1.29
CA GLY A 399 13.98 19.76 -2.33
C GLY A 399 15.49 19.97 -2.11
N GLY A 400 15.90 21.10 -1.53
CA GLY A 400 17.32 21.36 -1.25
C GLY A 400 17.85 20.51 -0.09
N TRP A 401 17.05 20.29 0.95
CA TRP A 401 17.35 19.34 2.02
C TRP A 401 17.54 17.92 1.47
N THR A 402 16.59 17.44 0.69
CA THR A 402 16.62 16.11 0.07
C THR A 402 17.82 15.94 -0.87
N THR A 403 18.14 16.98 -1.65
CA THR A 403 19.34 17.00 -2.50
C THR A 403 20.62 16.89 -1.66
N ILE A 404 20.73 17.60 -0.52
CA ILE A 404 21.91 17.48 0.36
C ILE A 404 22.03 16.06 0.91
N ALA A 405 20.91 15.43 1.30
CA ALA A 405 20.90 14.04 1.76
C ALA A 405 21.32 13.07 0.64
N HIS A 406 20.78 13.23 -0.56
CA HIS A 406 21.13 12.47 -1.76
C HIS A 406 22.63 12.53 -2.06
N GLU A 407 23.21 13.73 -2.13
CA GLU A 407 24.64 13.90 -2.43
C GLU A 407 25.56 13.39 -1.30
N LEU A 408 25.11 13.50 -0.05
CA LEU A 408 25.79 12.85 1.07
C LEU A 408 25.71 11.32 0.94
N GLY A 409 24.61 10.77 0.41
CA GLY A 409 24.45 9.34 0.14
C GLY A 409 25.54 8.83 -0.80
N HIS A 410 25.77 9.53 -1.91
CA HIS A 410 26.91 9.28 -2.80
C HIS A 410 28.26 9.39 -2.08
N ALA A 411 28.47 10.43 -1.27
CA ALA A 411 29.72 10.63 -0.52
C ALA A 411 29.94 9.56 0.58
N LEU A 412 28.89 8.79 0.90
CA LEU A 412 28.92 7.62 1.77
C LEU A 412 28.89 6.30 0.99
N GLY A 413 28.77 6.32 -0.32
CA GLY A 413 28.89 5.14 -1.17
C GLY A 413 27.57 4.55 -1.69
N LEU A 414 26.45 5.28 -1.61
CA LEU A 414 25.22 4.90 -2.30
C LEU A 414 25.30 5.29 -3.78
N LYS A 415 24.94 4.40 -4.70
CA LYS A 415 24.77 4.70 -6.13
C LYS A 415 23.29 4.84 -6.47
N HIS A 416 22.99 5.39 -7.65
CA HIS A 416 21.62 5.40 -8.15
C HIS A 416 21.09 3.96 -8.37
N PRO A 417 19.77 3.76 -8.19
CA PRO A 417 19.15 2.45 -8.33
C PRO A 417 19.01 1.99 -9.79
N SER A 418 19.17 2.88 -10.77
CA SER A 418 18.97 2.61 -12.21
C SER A 418 20.03 3.28 -13.10
N ASP A 419 20.02 2.93 -14.40
CA ASP A 419 20.82 3.61 -15.43
C ASP A 419 20.08 4.86 -15.96
N TYR A 420 20.35 6.01 -15.36
CA TYR A 420 19.83 7.31 -15.84
C TYR A 420 20.72 7.94 -16.93
N GLY A 421 21.69 7.20 -17.47
CA GLY A 421 22.66 7.72 -18.44
C GLY A 421 23.80 8.54 -17.81
N ASP A 422 23.94 8.46 -16.49
CA ASP A 422 24.98 9.07 -15.65
C ASP A 422 26.24 8.18 -15.52
N GLY A 423 26.16 6.93 -15.98
CA GLY A 423 27.26 5.95 -15.90
C GLY A 423 27.22 5.06 -14.67
N THR A 424 26.12 5.07 -13.91
CA THR A 424 25.87 4.11 -12.83
C THR A 424 25.89 2.67 -13.38
N ALA A 425 26.44 1.74 -12.60
CA ALA A 425 26.62 0.34 -12.98
C ALA A 425 25.56 -0.57 -12.32
N PRO A 426 25.19 -1.70 -12.97
CA PRO A 426 24.27 -2.69 -12.39
C PRO A 426 24.91 -3.43 -11.19
N PRO A 427 24.12 -4.10 -10.33
CA PRO A 427 22.67 -4.37 -10.47
C PRO A 427 21.80 -3.14 -10.23
N TYR A 428 20.55 -3.19 -10.71
CA TYR A 428 19.55 -2.12 -10.59
C TYR A 428 18.31 -2.61 -9.87
N LEU A 429 17.54 -1.69 -9.30
CA LEU A 429 16.20 -1.99 -8.81
C LEU A 429 15.27 -2.34 -9.99
N PRO A 430 14.28 -3.22 -9.78
CA PRO A 430 13.07 -3.22 -10.59
C PRO A 430 12.46 -1.81 -10.65
N GLN A 431 11.80 -1.47 -11.76
CA GLN A 431 11.31 -0.10 -11.98
C GLN A 431 10.26 0.30 -10.95
N GLU A 432 9.47 -0.65 -10.49
CA GLU A 432 8.42 -0.50 -9.48
C GLU A 432 8.93 -0.18 -8.07
N PHE A 433 10.24 -0.31 -7.83
CA PHE A 433 10.89 0.07 -6.58
C PHE A 433 11.92 1.19 -6.77
N ASP A 434 12.02 1.69 -7.99
CA ASP A 434 12.88 2.81 -8.34
C ASP A 434 12.06 4.09 -8.19
N ASP A 435 11.82 4.48 -6.95
CA ASP A 435 11.16 5.72 -6.56
C ASP A 435 11.75 6.31 -5.27
N VAL A 436 11.32 7.52 -4.93
CA VAL A 436 11.83 8.26 -3.76
C VAL A 436 11.33 7.71 -2.41
N ASN A 437 10.25 6.95 -2.36
CA ASN A 437 9.71 6.34 -1.14
C ASN A 437 10.48 5.07 -0.76
N HIS A 438 11.10 4.43 -1.75
CA HIS A 438 12.05 3.33 -1.56
C HIS A 438 13.50 3.81 -1.38
N THR A 439 13.93 4.80 -2.16
CA THR A 439 15.28 5.39 -2.08
C THR A 439 15.34 6.82 -2.58
N VAL A 440 15.91 7.72 -1.77
CA VAL A 440 16.16 9.11 -2.22
C VAL A 440 17.20 9.19 -3.34
N MET A 441 17.89 8.09 -3.65
CA MET A 441 18.78 7.98 -4.80
C MET A 441 18.03 7.82 -6.13
N SER A 442 16.71 7.63 -6.11
CA SER A 442 15.90 7.56 -7.33
C SER A 442 15.72 8.93 -7.99
N TYR A 443 15.62 8.92 -9.32
CA TYR A 443 15.19 10.07 -10.13
C TYR A 443 13.73 9.99 -10.58
N TYR A 444 13.01 8.92 -10.26
CA TYR A 444 11.57 8.84 -10.49
C TYR A 444 10.87 9.26 -9.18
N PRO A 445 10.37 10.49 -9.08
CA PRO A 445 9.55 10.84 -7.95
C PRO A 445 8.19 10.14 -8.08
N GLU A 446 7.68 9.59 -6.99
CA GLU A 446 6.24 9.63 -6.78
C GLU A 446 5.88 11.11 -6.72
N SER A 447 5.10 11.57 -7.69
CA SER A 447 4.79 12.99 -7.75
C SER A 447 3.71 13.26 -6.71
N ASP A 448 4.13 13.68 -5.52
CA ASP A 448 3.25 14.05 -4.42
C ASP A 448 3.03 15.56 -4.38
N ILE A 449 2.27 16.07 -5.36
CA ILE A 449 1.99 17.50 -5.47
C ILE A 449 0.96 17.92 -4.42
N ILE A 450 1.33 18.95 -3.67
CA ILE A 450 0.50 19.59 -2.67
C ILE A 450 -0.06 20.90 -3.27
N PRO A 451 -1.38 21.02 -3.48
CA PRO A 451 -1.99 22.26 -3.94
C PRO A 451 -2.05 23.29 -2.81
N VAL A 452 -1.28 24.37 -2.90
CA VAL A 452 -1.29 25.46 -1.92
C VAL A 452 -2.16 26.59 -2.42
N ILE A 453 -3.28 26.85 -1.73
CA ILE A 453 -4.28 27.84 -2.18
C ILE A 453 -4.27 29.07 -1.28
N ASP A 454 -3.99 30.22 -1.89
CA ASP A 454 -3.90 31.51 -1.21
C ASP A 454 -4.98 32.49 -1.68
N VAL A 455 -5.48 33.27 -0.71
CA VAL A 455 -6.44 34.34 -0.95
C VAL A 455 -5.70 35.67 -0.96
N GLU A 456 -5.48 36.19 -2.16
CA GLU A 456 -4.80 37.45 -2.40
C GLU A 456 -5.78 38.62 -2.64
N SER A 457 -5.22 39.83 -2.75
CA SER A 457 -6.01 41.05 -2.96
C SER A 457 -6.70 41.13 -4.33
N ASP A 458 -6.23 40.35 -5.31
CA ASP A 458 -6.69 40.31 -6.70
C ASP A 458 -7.35 38.98 -7.11
N GLY A 459 -7.40 37.98 -6.23
CA GLY A 459 -8.10 36.73 -6.48
C GLY A 459 -7.69 35.59 -5.54
N VAL A 460 -8.13 34.39 -5.89
CA VAL A 460 -7.61 33.14 -5.31
C VAL A 460 -6.57 32.60 -6.27
N VAL A 461 -5.40 32.21 -5.75
CA VAL A 461 -4.29 31.64 -6.50
C VAL A 461 -3.98 30.26 -5.97
N MET A 462 -3.50 29.38 -6.84
CA MET A 462 -3.02 28.05 -6.47
C MET A 462 -1.59 27.93 -6.97
N ASP A 463 -0.70 27.72 -6.02
CA ASP A 463 0.66 27.27 -6.26
C ASP A 463 0.70 25.74 -6.05
N LEU A 464 1.68 25.10 -6.67
CA LEU A 464 1.89 23.65 -6.55
C LEU A 464 3.22 23.45 -5.83
N ASP A 465 3.15 22.78 -4.69
CA ASP A 465 4.31 22.33 -3.93
C ASP A 465 4.47 20.81 -4.10
N ILE A 466 5.58 20.25 -3.62
CA ILE A 466 5.90 18.82 -3.71
C ILE A 466 6.29 18.34 -2.31
N ALA A 467 5.72 17.23 -1.85
CA ALA A 467 6.19 16.53 -0.66
C ALA A 467 7.51 15.82 -1.02
N TYR A 468 8.58 16.13 -0.30
CA TYR A 468 9.86 15.42 -0.44
C TYR A 468 10.12 14.54 0.78
N PRO A 469 10.86 13.42 0.63
CA PRO A 469 11.33 12.62 1.76
C PRO A 469 12.06 13.45 2.82
N GLU A 470 11.78 13.18 4.09
CA GLU A 470 12.41 13.94 5.19
C GLU A 470 13.90 13.66 5.37
N LEU A 471 14.44 12.54 4.87
CA LEU A 471 15.88 12.25 4.91
C LEU A 471 16.31 11.12 3.94
N TYR A 472 16.14 9.87 4.37
CA TYR A 472 16.59 8.65 3.71
C TYR A 472 15.47 7.65 3.84
N SER A 473 15.20 6.96 2.74
CA SER A 473 14.14 5.98 2.64
C SER A 473 14.65 4.60 3.06
N ILE A 474 13.74 3.63 3.12
CA ILE A 474 13.98 2.26 3.61
C ILE A 474 15.25 1.63 3.03
N TYR A 475 15.49 1.69 1.71
CA TYR A 475 16.67 1.06 1.10
C TYR A 475 17.96 1.84 1.33
N ASP A 476 17.89 3.16 1.49
CA ASP A 476 19.06 3.99 1.80
C ASP A 476 19.58 3.64 3.20
N ILE A 477 18.67 3.57 4.19
CA ILE A 477 18.98 3.23 5.57
C ILE A 477 19.57 1.83 5.63
N ALA A 478 18.89 0.83 5.05
CA ALA A 478 19.35 -0.55 5.04
C ALA A 478 20.73 -0.69 4.40
N THR A 479 20.95 -0.05 3.25
CA THR A 479 22.24 -0.11 2.54
C THR A 479 23.35 0.53 3.37
N LEU A 480 23.14 1.74 3.90
CA LEU A 480 24.14 2.42 4.73
C LEU A 480 24.44 1.65 6.01
N GLN A 481 23.43 1.06 6.66
CA GLN A 481 23.60 0.23 7.84
C GLN A 481 24.33 -1.08 7.54
N SER A 482 24.13 -1.67 6.36
CA SER A 482 24.87 -2.87 5.93
C SER A 482 26.36 -2.57 5.72
N ILE A 483 26.70 -1.36 5.24
CA ILE A 483 28.08 -0.92 4.99
C ILE A 483 28.76 -0.50 6.30
N TYR A 484 28.13 0.37 7.07
CA TYR A 484 28.75 1.10 8.18
C TYR A 484 28.34 0.60 9.56
N GLY A 485 27.40 -0.34 9.65
CA GLY A 485 26.80 -0.77 10.89
C GLY A 485 25.72 0.18 11.39
N VAL A 486 24.96 -0.33 12.35
CA VAL A 486 23.77 0.33 12.91
C VAL A 486 24.11 1.14 14.16
N ASN A 487 23.60 2.37 14.25
CA ASN A 487 23.61 3.10 15.52
C ASN A 487 22.50 2.60 16.46
N ARG A 488 22.91 1.91 17.53
CA ARG A 488 21.99 1.28 18.50
C ARG A 488 21.61 2.17 19.69
N GLU A 489 22.00 3.45 19.66
CA GLU A 489 21.79 4.37 20.79
C GLU A 489 20.81 5.51 20.45
N TYR A 490 20.41 5.64 19.18
CA TYR A 490 19.43 6.64 18.78
C TYR A 490 18.04 6.13 19.08
N ARG A 491 17.22 6.92 19.80
CA ARG A 491 15.86 6.54 20.21
C ARG A 491 15.83 5.11 20.76
N SER A 492 16.49 4.91 21.89
CA SER A 492 16.64 3.60 22.52
C SER A 492 15.75 3.46 23.77
N GLY A 493 14.65 4.20 23.81
CA GLY A 493 13.66 4.16 24.88
C GLY A 493 12.30 4.53 24.30
N ASP A 494 11.27 4.53 25.13
CA ASP A 494 9.88 4.68 24.69
C ASP A 494 9.64 6.02 23.94
N ASP A 495 9.39 5.92 22.64
CA ASP A 495 9.19 7.04 21.72
C ASP A 495 7.76 7.04 21.11
N ILE A 496 7.29 8.21 20.69
CA ILE A 496 5.96 8.37 20.07
C ILE A 496 6.09 9.07 18.72
N TYR A 497 5.57 8.43 17.69
CA TYR A 497 5.53 8.88 16.30
C TYR A 497 4.14 9.43 15.98
N ARG A 498 4.07 10.55 15.26
CA ARG A 498 2.81 11.18 14.85
C ARG A 498 2.95 11.72 13.44
N LEU A 499 1.91 11.50 12.66
CA LEU A 499 1.79 11.94 11.29
C LEU A 499 0.32 12.24 11.01
N SER A 500 0.06 13.24 10.17
CA SER A 500 -1.26 13.51 9.61
C SER A 500 -1.11 14.03 8.18
N TYR A 501 -2.19 13.99 7.41
CA TYR A 501 -2.28 14.50 6.05
C TYR A 501 -1.77 15.93 5.96
N GLY A 502 -2.17 16.78 6.92
CA GLY A 502 -1.80 18.19 6.96
C GLY A 502 -0.32 18.47 7.23
N ASP A 503 0.45 17.46 7.65
CA ASP A 503 1.90 17.59 7.79
C ASP A 503 2.63 17.50 6.43
N TYR A 504 2.00 16.88 5.42
CA TYR A 504 2.57 16.63 4.09
C TYR A 504 3.97 16.00 4.11
N LYS A 505 4.18 15.03 5.01
CA LYS A 505 5.48 14.36 5.19
C LYS A 505 5.53 13.07 4.41
N VAL A 506 6.73 12.77 3.91
CA VAL A 506 7.15 11.42 3.54
C VAL A 506 8.28 11.04 4.50
N GLU A 507 7.99 10.19 5.48
CA GLU A 507 8.88 9.89 6.61
C GLU A 507 9.26 8.41 6.66
N THR A 508 10.54 8.12 6.86
CA THR A 508 11.00 6.79 7.27
C THR A 508 11.58 6.86 8.67
N ILE A 509 11.05 6.06 9.59
CA ILE A 509 11.49 6.05 10.98
C ILE A 509 12.63 5.05 11.22
N TRP A 510 13.55 5.44 12.10
CA TRP A 510 14.58 4.56 12.66
C TRP A 510 14.54 4.67 14.19
N ASP A 511 14.41 3.54 14.85
CA ASP A 511 14.34 3.41 16.30
C ASP A 511 15.23 2.23 16.74
N ALA A 512 16.07 2.43 17.77
CA ALA A 512 16.98 1.38 18.23
C ALA A 512 16.36 0.45 19.28
N GLY A 513 15.14 0.76 19.71
CA GLY A 513 14.26 -0.04 20.54
C GLY A 513 13.71 0.75 21.71
N GLY A 514 12.56 0.33 22.20
CA GLY A 514 11.87 1.01 23.27
C GLY A 514 10.61 0.25 23.56
N VAL A 515 9.57 0.98 23.95
CA VAL A 515 8.19 0.54 23.77
C VAL A 515 7.51 1.69 23.05
N ASP A 516 7.42 1.55 21.74
CA ASP A 516 7.23 2.66 20.84
C ASP A 516 5.79 2.69 20.33
N THR A 517 5.26 3.89 20.11
CA THR A 517 3.86 4.09 19.74
C THR A 517 3.74 4.93 18.48
N ILE A 518 3.00 4.42 17.50
CA ILE A 518 2.45 5.24 16.41
C ILE A 518 1.10 5.79 16.88
N ASP A 519 1.00 7.10 17.04
CA ASP A 519 -0.17 7.78 17.62
C ASP A 519 -0.83 8.68 16.57
N LEU A 520 -1.86 8.12 15.94
CA LEU A 520 -2.67 8.75 14.89
C LEU A 520 -4.08 9.08 15.40
N SER A 521 -4.32 9.08 16.71
CA SER A 521 -5.67 9.28 17.26
C SER A 521 -6.36 10.61 16.92
N ASP A 522 -5.62 11.55 16.33
CA ASP A 522 -6.12 12.85 15.89
C ASP A 522 -6.41 12.90 14.37
N THR A 523 -6.21 11.79 13.64
CA THR A 523 -6.42 11.68 12.19
C THR A 523 -7.85 11.24 11.84
N ASP A 524 -8.33 11.63 10.67
CA ASP A 524 -9.67 11.33 10.18
C ASP A 524 -9.72 10.69 8.79
N GLY A 525 -8.60 10.66 8.05
CA GLY A 525 -8.40 9.77 6.91
C GLY A 525 -8.12 8.33 7.33
N TYR A 526 -8.21 7.40 6.38
CA TYR A 526 -7.94 5.98 6.63
C TYR A 526 -6.44 5.69 6.67
N THR A 527 -6.04 4.69 7.43
CA THR A 527 -4.65 4.23 7.56
C THR A 527 -4.52 2.79 7.12
N VAL A 528 -3.48 2.48 6.34
CA VAL A 528 -3.04 1.11 6.04
C VAL A 528 -1.63 0.95 6.59
N LEU A 529 -1.50 0.28 7.73
CA LEU A 529 -0.25 0.13 8.47
C LEU A 529 0.12 -1.33 8.69
N ASP A 530 1.33 -1.68 8.29
CA ASP A 530 2.06 -2.87 8.69
C ASP A 530 3.13 -2.52 9.72
N MET A 531 2.93 -2.97 10.96
CA MET A 531 3.80 -2.66 12.10
C MET A 531 5.17 -3.36 12.03
N ARG A 532 5.43 -4.20 11.03
CA ARG A 532 6.71 -4.90 10.86
C ARG A 532 7.77 -3.96 10.27
N GLY A 533 9.02 -4.16 10.68
CA GLY A 533 10.15 -3.48 10.07
C GLY A 533 10.27 -3.79 8.57
N GLY A 534 10.70 -2.80 7.79
CA GLY A 534 10.80 -2.90 6.34
C GLY A 534 9.50 -2.61 5.59
N SER A 535 8.46 -2.10 6.25
CA SER A 535 7.19 -1.74 5.63
C SER A 535 7.16 -0.29 5.09
N ILE A 536 6.43 -0.10 3.99
CA ILE A 536 5.95 1.20 3.51
C ILE A 536 4.44 1.20 3.71
N ASN A 537 3.93 2.30 4.24
CA ASN A 537 2.57 2.39 4.77
C ASN A 537 1.93 3.70 4.32
N SER A 538 0.60 3.69 4.31
CA SER A 538 -0.21 4.85 3.97
C SER A 538 -0.94 5.33 5.22
N VAL A 539 -0.67 6.54 5.68
CA VAL A 539 -1.19 7.08 6.95
C VAL A 539 -1.98 8.36 6.70
N ASP A 540 -3.18 8.41 7.29
CA ASP A 540 -4.13 9.53 7.17
C ASP A 540 -4.45 9.86 5.71
N VAL A 541 -4.86 8.84 4.95
CA VAL A 541 -5.15 8.94 3.53
C VAL A 541 -6.54 9.53 3.33
N HIS A 542 -6.62 10.54 2.47
CA HIS A 542 -7.88 11.15 2.09
C HIS A 542 -8.25 10.88 0.63
N THR A 543 -9.54 10.68 0.42
CA THR A 543 -10.15 10.60 -0.90
C THR A 543 -10.08 11.94 -1.63
N LEU A 544 -10.25 11.90 -2.96
CA LEU A 544 -10.29 13.11 -3.78
C LEU A 544 -11.33 14.13 -3.27
N ASP A 545 -12.51 13.67 -2.88
CA ASP A 545 -13.60 14.55 -2.45
C ASP A 545 -13.28 15.23 -1.11
N GLU A 546 -12.67 14.51 -0.17
CA GLU A 546 -12.21 15.05 1.12
C GLU A 546 -11.11 16.10 0.91
N ILE A 547 -10.13 15.83 0.04
CA ILE A 547 -9.06 16.79 -0.27
C ILE A 547 -9.66 18.06 -0.88
N ILE A 548 -10.61 17.92 -1.82
CA ILE A 548 -11.32 19.07 -2.40
C ILE A 548 -12.05 19.86 -1.32
N GLU A 549 -12.73 19.19 -0.40
CA GLU A 549 -13.46 19.81 0.71
C GLU A 549 -12.50 20.55 1.65
N ILE A 550 -11.40 19.93 2.08
CA ILE A 550 -10.35 20.54 2.92
C ILE A 550 -9.89 21.88 2.33
N HIS A 551 -9.57 21.91 1.03
CA HIS A 551 -9.11 23.13 0.38
C HIS A 551 -10.21 24.18 0.19
N GLN A 552 -11.45 23.76 -0.09
CA GLN A 552 -12.60 24.68 -0.17
C GLN A 552 -12.89 25.30 1.20
N GLU A 553 -12.88 24.51 2.26
CA GLU A 553 -13.09 24.96 3.64
C GLU A 553 -12.01 25.93 4.11
N ASP A 554 -10.74 25.68 3.78
CA ASP A 554 -9.66 26.62 4.07
C ASP A 554 -9.90 27.99 3.39
N VAL A 555 -10.26 27.99 2.10
CA VAL A 555 -10.59 29.22 1.36
C VAL A 555 -11.84 29.92 1.90
N HIS A 556 -12.85 29.14 2.30
CA HIS A 556 -14.04 29.64 3.00
C HIS A 556 -13.65 30.32 4.32
N SER A 557 -12.75 29.71 5.09
CA SER A 557 -12.25 30.25 6.37
C SER A 557 -11.52 31.59 6.19
N LYS A 558 -10.84 31.77 5.05
CA LYS A 558 -10.18 33.00 4.60
C LYS A 558 -11.16 34.06 4.08
N GLY A 559 -12.46 33.77 4.05
CA GLY A 559 -13.55 34.73 3.78
C GLY A 559 -14.01 34.79 2.32
N VAL A 560 -13.61 33.83 1.50
CA VAL A 560 -14.08 33.69 0.10
C VAL A 560 -14.96 32.47 0.03
N ASN A 561 -16.29 32.65 -0.07
CA ASN A 561 -17.26 31.56 -0.25
C ASN A 561 -18.07 31.85 -1.51
N GLN A 562 -17.62 31.28 -2.63
CA GLN A 562 -18.14 31.55 -3.97
C GLN A 562 -18.11 30.25 -4.76
N SER A 563 -19.27 29.80 -5.24
CA SER A 563 -19.39 28.53 -5.98
C SER A 563 -18.45 28.42 -7.19
N ASP A 564 -18.17 29.54 -7.86
CA ASP A 564 -17.26 29.56 -9.01
C ASP A 564 -15.79 29.30 -8.59
N VAL A 565 -15.42 29.64 -7.35
CA VAL A 565 -14.10 29.34 -6.77
C VAL A 565 -14.07 27.88 -6.35
N ASP A 566 -15.11 27.38 -5.69
CA ASP A 566 -15.18 25.98 -5.22
C ASP A 566 -15.06 25.00 -6.39
N SER A 567 -15.80 25.27 -7.49
CA SER A 567 -15.67 24.49 -8.73
C SER A 567 -14.29 24.58 -9.36
N TRP A 568 -13.64 25.75 -9.29
CA TRP A 568 -12.28 25.91 -9.81
C TRP A 568 -11.25 25.13 -8.98
N ILE A 569 -11.38 25.09 -7.65
CA ILE A 569 -10.54 24.27 -6.75
C ILE A 569 -10.72 22.79 -7.11
N ALA A 570 -11.97 22.33 -7.17
CA ALA A 570 -12.31 20.95 -7.50
C ALA A 570 -11.73 20.53 -8.86
N ASP A 571 -11.94 21.33 -9.92
CA ASP A 571 -11.39 21.07 -11.26
C ASP A 571 -9.86 20.96 -11.25
N LYS A 572 -9.16 21.77 -10.42
CA LYS A 572 -7.70 21.78 -10.37
C LYS A 572 -7.12 20.58 -9.63
N ILE A 573 -7.68 20.25 -8.48
CA ILE A 573 -7.24 19.10 -7.67
C ILE A 573 -7.56 17.80 -8.42
N THR A 574 -8.74 17.71 -9.05
CA THR A 574 -9.13 16.56 -9.89
C THR A 574 -8.15 16.33 -11.05
N LEU A 575 -7.56 17.38 -11.62
CA LEU A 575 -6.53 17.22 -12.66
C LEU A 575 -5.25 16.60 -12.11
N LEU A 576 -4.79 17.02 -10.93
CA LEU A 576 -3.62 16.43 -10.28
C LEU A 576 -3.86 14.95 -9.95
N TYR A 577 -5.04 14.65 -9.39
CA TYR A 577 -5.43 13.29 -9.05
C TYR A 577 -5.47 12.37 -10.28
N ASN A 578 -6.11 12.80 -11.38
CA ASN A 578 -6.20 12.00 -12.61
C ASN A 578 -4.85 11.75 -13.29
N ASP A 579 -3.88 12.63 -13.06
CA ASP A 579 -2.51 12.49 -13.58
C ASP A 579 -1.62 11.68 -12.61
N ASN A 580 -2.17 11.17 -11.50
CA ASN A 580 -1.47 10.48 -10.41
C ASN A 580 -0.33 11.32 -9.81
N LEU A 581 -0.61 12.62 -9.62
CA LEU A 581 0.34 13.60 -9.10
C LEU A 581 -0.09 14.21 -7.76
N LEU A 582 -1.25 13.87 -7.20
CA LEU A 582 -1.74 14.53 -5.99
C LEU A 582 -1.22 13.81 -4.76
N TYR A 583 -0.62 14.54 -3.80
CA TYR A 583 -0.35 13.97 -2.48
C TYR A 583 -1.67 13.64 -1.78
N THR A 584 -1.83 12.39 -1.39
CA THR A 584 -3.05 11.88 -0.74
C THR A 584 -2.81 11.31 0.65
N GLY A 585 -1.55 11.09 1.03
CA GLY A 585 -1.17 10.31 2.21
C GLY A 585 -0.81 8.85 1.89
N VAL A 586 -0.88 8.43 0.62
CA VAL A 586 -0.39 7.13 0.17
C VAL A 586 1.13 7.05 0.32
N ASP A 587 1.61 5.91 0.81
CA ASP A 587 3.03 5.53 0.92
C ASP A 587 3.94 6.56 1.62
N ASN A 588 3.35 7.34 2.52
CA ASN A 588 3.97 8.50 3.17
C ASN A 588 4.70 8.15 4.47
N PHE A 589 4.60 6.90 4.97
CA PHE A 589 5.19 6.49 6.23
C PHE A 589 5.84 5.11 6.15
N SER A 590 7.13 5.03 6.44
CA SER A 590 7.89 3.78 6.36
C SER A 590 8.57 3.44 7.68
N ILE A 591 8.62 2.15 8.00
CA ILE A 591 9.31 1.61 9.17
C ILE A 591 10.59 0.95 8.66
N ALA A 592 11.76 1.45 9.04
CA ALA A 592 13.03 0.88 8.57
C ALA A 592 13.23 -0.57 9.03
N GLU A 593 14.04 -1.33 8.28
CA GLU A 593 14.35 -2.73 8.59
C GLU A 593 14.87 -2.91 10.02
N GLY A 594 14.35 -3.92 10.72
CA GLY A 594 14.74 -4.23 12.10
C GLY A 594 14.28 -3.21 13.15
N VAL A 595 13.50 -2.19 12.79
CA VAL A 595 12.72 -1.41 13.76
C VAL A 595 11.54 -2.26 14.23
N ILE A 596 11.22 -2.17 15.52
CA ILE A 596 10.06 -2.81 16.12
C ILE A 596 9.19 -1.71 16.70
N ILE A 597 7.90 -1.74 16.38
CA ILE A 597 6.89 -0.85 16.96
C ILE A 597 5.91 -1.70 17.74
N GLU A 598 5.76 -1.44 19.03
CA GLU A 598 4.89 -2.23 19.88
C GLU A 598 3.44 -1.76 19.82
N ASN A 599 3.18 -0.46 19.61
CA ASN A 599 1.85 0.08 19.85
C ASN A 599 1.35 0.98 18.71
N ILE A 600 0.04 0.96 18.50
CA ILE A 600 -0.66 1.90 17.63
C ILE A 600 -1.95 2.40 18.30
N ASN A 601 -2.21 3.71 18.19
CA ASN A 601 -3.55 4.26 18.26
C ASN A 601 -3.88 4.83 16.88
N SER A 602 -4.81 4.24 16.14
CA SER A 602 -5.23 4.78 14.85
C SER A 602 -6.39 5.77 14.99
N GLY A 603 -6.91 6.24 13.85
CA GLY A 603 -7.71 7.45 13.74
C GLY A 603 -9.20 7.21 13.87
N SER A 604 -9.99 8.03 13.19
CA SER A 604 -11.43 7.83 13.02
C SER A 604 -11.84 7.34 11.62
N GLY A 605 -10.86 7.00 10.78
CA GLY A 605 -11.09 6.43 9.46
C GLY A 605 -11.25 4.91 9.54
N ASN A 606 -11.62 4.27 8.44
CA ASN A 606 -11.68 2.80 8.38
C ASN A 606 -10.27 2.24 8.19
N ASP A 607 -9.62 1.88 9.28
CA ASP A 607 -8.19 1.59 9.31
C ASP A 607 -7.90 0.11 9.05
N THR A 608 -6.74 -0.18 8.45
CA THR A 608 -6.20 -1.53 8.25
C THR A 608 -4.87 -1.64 8.96
N ILE A 609 -4.77 -2.54 9.94
CA ILE A 609 -3.60 -2.70 10.80
C ILE A 609 -3.11 -4.14 10.75
N MET A 610 -1.84 -4.36 10.44
CA MET A 610 -1.15 -5.64 10.58
C MET A 610 -0.19 -5.58 11.76
N ASP A 611 -0.31 -6.56 12.65
CA ASP A 611 0.56 -6.72 13.81
C ASP A 611 2.00 -7.10 13.43
N ASN A 612 2.87 -7.23 14.43
CA ASN A 612 4.18 -7.85 14.27
C ASN A 612 4.37 -8.97 15.29
N GLU A 613 5.59 -9.50 15.41
CA GLU A 613 5.80 -10.70 16.21
C GLU A 613 5.85 -10.47 17.73
N VAL A 614 5.88 -9.21 18.18
CA VAL A 614 5.92 -8.84 19.61
C VAL A 614 4.52 -8.57 20.16
N ASP A 615 4.40 -8.49 21.48
CA ASP A 615 3.16 -8.10 22.14
C ASP A 615 2.78 -6.69 21.72
N ASN A 616 1.65 -6.57 21.01
CA ASN A 616 1.17 -5.28 20.56
C ASN A 616 0.05 -4.72 21.45
N LEU A 617 0.00 -3.38 21.55
CA LEU A 617 -1.20 -2.66 22.00
C LEU A 617 -1.79 -1.93 20.79
N ILE A 618 -2.94 -2.42 20.33
CA ILE A 618 -3.63 -1.92 19.14
C ILE A 618 -4.94 -1.30 19.60
N SER A 619 -5.11 -0.01 19.32
CA SER A 619 -6.38 0.71 19.43
C SER A 619 -6.75 1.21 18.05
N SER A 620 -7.76 0.64 17.40
CA SER A 620 -8.12 1.02 16.03
C SER A 620 -9.03 2.25 15.94
N GLY A 621 -9.66 2.63 17.05
CA GLY A 621 -10.25 3.96 17.19
C GLY A 621 -11.73 3.97 16.84
N ALA A 622 -12.11 4.73 15.81
CA ALA A 622 -13.48 4.73 15.31
C ALA A 622 -13.46 4.47 13.81
N GLY A 623 -14.53 3.93 13.26
CA GLY A 623 -14.54 3.45 11.88
C GLY A 623 -14.71 1.94 11.85
N ASP A 624 -14.92 1.38 10.67
CA ASP A 624 -15.02 -0.07 10.52
C ASP A 624 -13.62 -0.62 10.22
N ASP A 625 -12.91 -1.07 11.27
CA ASP A 625 -11.48 -1.37 11.18
C ASP A 625 -11.17 -2.83 10.86
N ALA A 626 -10.06 -3.07 10.15
CA ALA A 626 -9.54 -4.38 9.79
C ALA A 626 -8.19 -4.64 10.47
N ILE A 627 -8.18 -5.52 11.47
CA ILE A 627 -6.96 -5.88 12.22
C ILE A 627 -6.50 -7.29 11.83
N PHE A 628 -5.29 -7.42 11.29
CA PHE A 628 -4.68 -8.67 10.87
C PHE A 628 -3.67 -9.15 11.92
N ILE A 629 -3.86 -10.39 12.38
CA ILE A 629 -2.99 -11.01 13.38
C ILE A 629 -2.14 -12.11 12.75
N GLY A 630 -0.83 -11.94 12.92
CA GLY A 630 0.22 -12.78 12.42
C GLY A 630 0.64 -13.85 13.41
N ASN A 631 1.95 -13.95 13.61
CA ASN A 631 2.59 -14.93 14.48
C ASN A 631 3.43 -14.21 15.52
N GLY A 632 3.46 -14.74 16.73
CA GLY A 632 4.13 -14.11 17.86
C GLY A 632 3.12 -13.35 18.71
N GLY A 633 3.63 -12.67 19.73
CA GLY A 633 2.81 -11.79 20.55
C GLY A 633 1.77 -12.43 21.48
N PHE A 634 1.50 -11.70 22.56
CA PHE A 634 0.22 -11.67 23.23
C PHE A 634 -0.36 -10.25 23.13
N ASP A 635 -1.23 -10.03 22.15
CA ASP A 635 -1.70 -8.70 21.80
C ASP A 635 -2.86 -8.24 22.66
N HIS A 636 -3.01 -6.93 22.79
CA HIS A 636 -4.18 -6.29 23.39
C HIS A 636 -4.81 -5.40 22.33
N ILE A 637 -6.00 -5.77 21.89
CA ILE A 637 -6.68 -5.17 20.74
C ILE A 637 -7.99 -4.57 21.21
N ASP A 638 -8.16 -3.29 20.95
CA ASP A 638 -9.39 -2.52 21.14
C ASP A 638 -9.86 -2.03 19.77
N GLY A 639 -10.95 -2.63 19.25
CA GLY A 639 -11.52 -2.23 17.96
C GLY A 639 -12.21 -0.86 18.03
N GLY A 640 -12.73 -0.50 19.22
CA GLY A 640 -13.30 0.82 19.45
C GLY A 640 -14.75 0.98 18.96
N ASP A 641 -15.03 2.06 18.26
CA ASP A 641 -16.38 2.43 17.80
C ASP A 641 -16.56 2.10 16.31
N GLY A 642 -17.27 1.01 15.98
CA GLY A 642 -17.55 0.66 14.58
C GLY A 642 -17.98 -0.79 14.43
N ILE A 643 -17.85 -1.34 13.23
CA ILE A 643 -17.86 -2.79 12.97
C ILE A 643 -16.43 -3.23 12.73
N ASP A 644 -15.78 -3.71 13.79
CA ASP A 644 -14.37 -4.04 13.75
C ASP A 644 -14.16 -5.52 13.49
N THR A 645 -13.22 -5.81 12.58
CA THR A 645 -12.96 -7.15 12.06
C THR A 645 -11.54 -7.59 12.32
N LEU A 646 -11.40 -8.72 13.01
CA LEU A 646 -10.13 -9.39 13.21
C LEU A 646 -9.91 -10.49 12.17
N TYR A 647 -8.86 -10.37 11.38
CA TYR A 647 -8.45 -11.35 10.38
C TYR A 647 -7.37 -12.28 10.91
N LEU A 648 -7.66 -13.57 10.91
CA LEU A 648 -6.76 -14.63 11.31
C LEU A 648 -6.41 -15.51 10.12
N ASN A 649 -5.13 -15.60 9.78
CA ASN A 649 -4.64 -16.57 8.79
C ASN A 649 -4.59 -18.01 9.38
N ARG A 650 -5.66 -18.43 10.04
CA ARG A 650 -5.82 -19.73 10.70
C ARG A 650 -7.25 -20.22 10.55
N ASN A 651 -7.43 -21.54 10.55
CA ASN A 651 -8.77 -22.11 10.58
C ASN A 651 -9.38 -21.93 11.98
N ARG A 652 -10.71 -21.84 12.04
CA ARG A 652 -11.45 -21.74 13.29
C ARG A 652 -11.15 -22.85 14.30
N ASP A 653 -10.89 -24.07 13.82
CA ASP A 653 -10.57 -25.24 14.65
C ASP A 653 -9.22 -25.14 15.36
N ASP A 654 -8.32 -24.27 14.87
CA ASP A 654 -6.98 -24.05 15.43
C ASP A 654 -6.97 -22.91 16.48
N ILE A 655 -8.11 -22.25 16.69
CA ILE A 655 -8.24 -21.10 17.58
C ILE A 655 -9.05 -21.46 18.83
N GLU A 656 -8.41 -21.29 19.99
CA GLU A 656 -9.06 -21.31 21.29
C GLU A 656 -9.67 -19.93 21.57
N LEU A 657 -11.00 -19.85 21.64
CA LEU A 657 -11.72 -18.64 22.04
C LEU A 657 -12.30 -18.81 23.45
N SER A 658 -11.99 -17.85 24.33
CA SER A 658 -12.47 -17.81 25.71
C SER A 658 -13.00 -16.44 26.07
N ARG A 659 -14.29 -16.36 26.43
CA ARG A 659 -14.90 -15.12 26.92
C ARG A 659 -14.42 -14.81 28.34
N LEU A 660 -13.89 -13.61 28.57
CA LEU A 660 -13.45 -13.16 29.89
C LEU A 660 -14.57 -12.50 30.69
N ASP A 661 -15.33 -11.61 30.05
CA ASP A 661 -16.48 -10.92 30.61
C ASP A 661 -17.47 -10.50 29.51
N GLU A 662 -18.35 -9.52 29.78
CA GLU A 662 -19.40 -9.13 28.84
C GLU A 662 -18.83 -8.53 27.54
N GLU A 663 -17.66 -7.91 27.57
CA GLU A 663 -17.10 -7.12 26.46
C GLU A 663 -15.77 -7.69 25.94
N ARG A 664 -15.11 -8.59 26.68
CA ARG A 664 -13.75 -9.03 26.36
C ARG A 664 -13.62 -10.53 26.10
N TYR A 665 -12.78 -10.86 25.13
CA TYR A 665 -12.45 -12.22 24.74
C TYR A 665 -10.93 -12.44 24.74
N ILE A 666 -10.50 -13.68 24.91
CA ILE A 666 -9.15 -14.12 24.56
C ILE A 666 -9.27 -15.07 23.38
N ILE A 667 -8.44 -14.84 22.38
CA ILE A 667 -8.14 -15.80 21.33
C ILE A 667 -6.71 -16.29 21.49
N ALA A 668 -6.45 -17.55 21.17
CA ALA A 668 -5.11 -18.09 21.17
C ALA A 668 -4.98 -19.24 20.17
N SER A 669 -3.77 -19.39 19.65
CA SER A 669 -3.32 -20.58 18.92
C SER A 669 -2.01 -21.09 19.53
N ASP A 670 -1.38 -22.07 18.88
CA ASP A 670 -0.02 -22.50 19.25
C ASP A 670 1.05 -21.43 18.96
N SER A 671 0.74 -20.40 18.16
CA SER A 671 1.71 -19.43 17.63
C SER A 671 1.46 -17.96 17.97
N PHE A 672 0.29 -17.61 18.52
CA PHE A 672 -0.04 -16.25 18.97
C PHE A 672 -1.13 -16.29 20.05
N GLY A 673 -1.34 -15.18 20.76
CA GLY A 673 -2.55 -14.95 21.53
C GLY A 673 -2.97 -13.49 21.51
N ALA A 674 -4.24 -13.19 21.76
CA ALA A 674 -4.70 -11.82 21.92
C ALA A 674 -5.83 -11.72 22.94
N GLU A 675 -5.85 -10.66 23.72
CA GLU A 675 -7.03 -10.17 24.45
C GLU A 675 -7.70 -9.10 23.57
N ILE A 676 -8.95 -9.34 23.19
CA ILE A 676 -9.72 -8.48 22.28
C ILE A 676 -10.94 -7.88 22.99
N VAL A 677 -11.23 -6.62 22.68
CA VAL A 677 -12.41 -5.86 23.12
C VAL A 677 -12.90 -5.00 21.95
N GLY A 678 -14.22 -4.76 21.88
CA GLY A 678 -14.79 -3.94 20.80
C GLY A 678 -14.53 -4.51 19.40
N VAL A 679 -14.53 -5.84 19.27
CA VAL A 679 -14.39 -6.52 17.96
C VAL A 679 -15.68 -7.28 17.71
N GLU A 680 -16.35 -6.98 16.60
CA GLU A 680 -17.63 -7.55 16.23
C GLU A 680 -17.46 -8.85 15.45
N GLN A 681 -16.41 -8.96 14.63
CA GLN A 681 -16.19 -10.08 13.71
C GLN A 681 -14.78 -10.66 13.82
N ILE A 682 -14.68 -11.99 13.73
CA ILE A 682 -13.41 -12.70 13.49
C ILE A 682 -13.54 -13.48 12.19
N HIS A 683 -12.66 -13.19 11.24
CA HIS A 683 -12.55 -13.86 9.95
C HIS A 683 -11.40 -14.85 9.98
N PHE A 684 -11.69 -16.11 9.63
CA PHE A 684 -10.71 -17.19 9.63
C PHE A 684 -10.25 -17.49 8.19
N TYR A 685 -9.08 -18.11 8.06
CA TYR A 685 -8.48 -18.45 6.75
C TYR A 685 -9.40 -19.29 5.85
N ASN A 686 -10.22 -20.15 6.44
CA ASN A 686 -11.19 -20.99 5.74
C ASN A 686 -12.47 -20.25 5.32
N GLY A 687 -12.54 -18.92 5.45
CA GLY A 687 -13.73 -18.13 5.11
C GLY A 687 -14.84 -18.18 6.17
N GLU A 688 -14.65 -18.91 7.27
CA GLU A 688 -15.59 -18.89 8.39
C GLU A 688 -15.55 -17.50 9.06
N ILE A 689 -16.73 -17.01 9.43
CA ILE A 689 -16.89 -15.74 10.17
C ILE A 689 -17.55 -16.04 11.51
N LEU A 690 -16.96 -15.53 12.58
CA LEU A 690 -17.52 -15.57 13.92
C LEU A 690 -17.90 -14.17 14.38
N ASN A 691 -19.19 -13.96 14.65
CA ASN A 691 -19.69 -12.73 15.26
C ASN A 691 -19.70 -12.86 16.80
N LEU A 692 -19.24 -11.82 17.52
CA LEU A 692 -18.99 -11.84 18.97
C LEU A 692 -20.10 -11.23 19.87
#